data_AF-A0A3C1ETW8-F1
#
_entry.id   AF-A0A3C1ETW8-F1
#
_cell.length_a   1.000
_cell.length_b   1.000
_cell.length_c   1.000
_cell.angle_alpha   90.00
_cell.angle_beta   90.00
_cell.angle_gamma   90.00
#
_symmetry.space_group_name_H-M   'P 1'
#
loop_
_entity.id
_entity.type
_entity.pdbx_description
1 polymer ?
#
loop_
_entity_poly.entity_id
_entity_poly.type
_entity_poly.pdbx_seq_one_letter_code
_entity_poly.pdbx_strand_id
1 'polypeptide(L)'
;MTSISYCNGDGKAFAGADGCIPTGSTCYPNGSHQSCCSQISCSCTPSCPAGASSTYSGPLCAAGNASCSQSNECSSCTNTGGACYYPETNTSFIQSNGSTSGPVSVSMIVDSKTYTLSTDPNNPTHIKLPALGSSNVQITTPTFTAPVTSRGANYYFQANNYGNDNEWKTWTSCNADEDFCTIMPNANNTQTFDPTTLTVNQVLKEGATGMISAKYATTDKCADTYKYSLAIEGYYVVDYIPDPPDPCTPGDPTCTWIPEIGTNTTTRGCSSLTYTGTEINNELHINAGVTDTDSLDEIQAFTLWFSKDTNVPTVGTISASYSESVNTDLGIMIKKNGSDWNNPNIYTTNSDLTWGLISLTDGVGYINVAATNIIEISDISVTQDTNVIFDYKIRFINNDSNLSGMYNIYGGSLDTFMINGNLLDQSYFYKFFNWGIDLVSPTVEEITQQIVDPQNTYMTWSNADVTSGIGRTVINAYRLGGVSTDPQGIKLFLPSAYTTLLGAINLDPNAQIPSDSEIGLYNDTNAWKFNNNTGETDLVNVGDNESGKIALYITAYDKACNTNGTTDEIDLNPWFATRGATVYSQGNISSTAKDVAGLSYLDDVFNSKTGMNSDRIDLGTELLSTRNTSISNLLHINNGAVLATNIEDSNNTKDYWYNRFFNKLGKYKAQLTSFTKASGDTKVSDSCDGTECYMYSTEDISIPSGYVCDEKTLFITEKDIHINPDVNSNGSSLSGCIFVAKNNIYVDAGTFKSTGSKVLYDYIEGYLIADNQIVFTVADGSHLLRDGVEIFGGAVAFGTTGGEGISIQRNLKLYSQINPTVVITYDNK
;
A
#
# COMPACT_ATOMS: atom_id res chain seq x y z
N MET A 1 68.13 -84.08 26.34
CA MET A 1 66.85 -83.37 26.46
C MET A 1 66.46 -83.00 25.02
N THR A 2 65.62 -83.77 24.32
CA THR A 2 64.14 -83.87 24.42
C THR A 2 63.42 -82.58 24.01
N SER A 3 62.52 -82.55 23.02
CA SER A 3 62.08 -83.59 22.05
C SER A 3 61.01 -83.02 21.09
N ILE A 4 60.97 -83.47 19.82
CA ILE A 4 59.75 -83.76 18.98
C ILE A 4 58.78 -82.59 18.71
N SER A 5 58.25 -82.28 17.50
CA SER A 5 58.44 -82.63 16.07
C SER A 5 57.79 -81.45 15.24
N TYR A 6 57.25 -81.48 14.01
CA TYR A 6 56.91 -82.47 12.96
C TYR A 6 56.87 -81.78 11.56
N CYS A 7 56.22 -82.35 10.53
CA CYS A 7 56.36 -81.91 9.12
C CYS A 7 55.03 -81.79 8.32
N ASN A 8 55.03 -80.87 7.34
CA ASN A 8 54.56 -80.93 5.93
C ASN A 8 54.29 -79.48 5.45
N GLY A 9 54.39 -79.05 4.20
CA GLY A 9 54.60 -79.63 2.85
C GLY A 9 54.13 -78.53 1.86
N ASP A 10 54.58 -78.37 0.61
CA ASP A 10 55.43 -79.15 -0.29
C ASP A 10 56.35 -78.19 -1.12
N GLY A 11 57.29 -78.72 -1.90
CA GLY A 11 58.09 -77.94 -2.86
C GLY A 11 59.61 -77.93 -2.58
N LYS A 12 60.32 -78.94 -3.10
CA LYS A 12 61.78 -79.10 -2.98
C LYS A 12 62.52 -78.17 -3.97
N ALA A 13 63.82 -77.85 -3.83
CA ALA A 13 64.88 -78.60 -3.16
C ALA A 13 66.00 -77.74 -2.56
N PHE A 14 66.90 -78.39 -1.80
CA PHE A 14 68.14 -77.84 -1.22
C PHE A 14 69.25 -78.91 -1.26
N ALA A 15 70.51 -78.45 -1.23
CA ALA A 15 71.77 -79.22 -1.06
C ALA A 15 72.24 -80.12 -2.23
N GLY A 16 73.57 -80.29 -2.32
CA GLY A 16 74.30 -80.72 -3.52
C GLY A 16 75.18 -79.57 -4.02
N ALA A 17 76.44 -79.38 -3.61
CA ALA A 17 77.47 -80.31 -3.15
C ALA A 17 77.95 -81.28 -4.26
N ASP A 18 79.00 -80.81 -4.95
CA ASP A 18 79.96 -81.48 -5.84
C ASP A 18 79.53 -82.33 -7.06
N GLY A 19 80.18 -82.03 -8.19
CA GLY A 19 80.61 -83.06 -9.15
C GLY A 19 80.27 -82.84 -10.63
N CYS A 20 81.19 -82.27 -11.42
CA CYS A 20 82.13 -83.07 -12.25
C CYS A 20 82.88 -82.26 -13.33
N ILE A 21 84.22 -82.26 -13.26
CA ILE A 21 85.15 -82.92 -14.22
C ILE A 21 84.70 -82.88 -15.70
N PRO A 22 85.48 -82.27 -16.64
CA PRO A 22 86.87 -82.68 -16.92
C PRO A 22 87.85 -81.48 -17.13
N THR A 23 89.16 -81.62 -17.39
CA THR A 23 90.03 -82.77 -17.72
C THR A 23 91.23 -82.90 -16.75
N GLY A 24 92.11 -83.90 -16.96
CA GLY A 24 93.34 -84.10 -16.18
C GLY A 24 94.42 -83.01 -16.34
N SER A 25 95.61 -83.17 -15.76
CA SER A 25 96.22 -84.45 -15.37
C SER A 25 97.23 -84.38 -14.20
N THR A 26 97.31 -85.48 -13.45
CA THR A 26 98.56 -85.88 -12.79
C THR A 26 99.49 -86.52 -13.81
N CYS A 27 100.45 -85.77 -14.33
CA CYS A 27 101.56 -86.32 -15.12
C CYS A 27 102.92 -85.93 -14.53
N TYR A 28 103.87 -86.84 -14.69
CA TYR A 28 105.21 -86.85 -14.11
C TYR A 28 106.16 -85.79 -14.73
N PRO A 29 107.34 -85.51 -14.13
CA PRO A 29 107.93 -84.18 -14.17
C PRO A 29 108.74 -83.87 -15.44
N ASN A 30 108.63 -82.61 -15.91
CA ASN A 30 109.76 -81.70 -16.19
C ASN A 30 109.28 -80.34 -16.75
N GLY A 31 110.00 -79.27 -16.41
CA GLY A 31 110.15 -78.09 -17.27
C GLY A 31 109.34 -76.81 -16.97
N SER A 32 110.08 -75.70 -16.83
CA SER A 32 109.66 -74.29 -16.89
C SER A 32 108.78 -73.70 -15.76
N HIS A 33 109.07 -72.45 -15.42
CA HIS A 33 108.37 -71.65 -14.40
C HIS A 33 107.13 -70.95 -14.97
N GLN A 34 106.11 -70.78 -14.13
CA GLN A 34 105.13 -69.70 -14.29
C GLN A 34 104.88 -69.05 -12.91
N SER A 35 104.86 -67.72 -12.85
CA SER A 35 104.82 -66.95 -11.60
C SER A 35 103.39 -66.65 -11.16
N CYS A 36 102.99 -67.13 -9.99
CA CYS A 36 101.69 -66.79 -9.39
C CYS A 36 101.62 -65.29 -9.03
N CYS A 37 100.57 -64.60 -9.49
CA CYS A 37 100.36 -63.18 -9.20
C CYS A 37 99.69 -62.99 -7.81
N SER A 38 99.98 -61.87 -7.14
CA SER A 38 99.42 -61.54 -5.82
C SER A 38 98.23 -60.57 -5.93
N GLN A 39 97.21 -60.78 -5.10
CA GLN A 39 96.12 -59.81 -4.88
C GLN A 39 96.66 -58.46 -4.37
N ILE A 40 96.09 -57.35 -4.86
CA ILE A 40 96.42 -56.00 -4.37
C ILE A 40 95.63 -55.68 -3.10
N SER A 41 96.31 -55.13 -2.09
CA SER A 41 95.67 -54.42 -0.97
C SER A 41 95.46 -52.95 -1.32
N CYS A 42 94.23 -52.45 -1.23
CA CYS A 42 93.92 -51.04 -1.49
C CYS A 42 94.62 -50.12 -0.49
N SER A 43 95.70 -49.46 -0.94
CA SER A 43 96.54 -48.57 -0.14
C SER A 43 96.24 -47.08 -0.34
N CYS A 44 95.33 -46.72 -1.24
CA CYS A 44 95.00 -45.32 -1.53
C CYS A 44 93.90 -44.71 -0.65
N THR A 45 94.06 -43.42 -0.39
CA THR A 45 93.07 -42.54 0.23
C THR A 45 91.92 -42.26 -0.74
N PRO A 46 90.65 -42.52 -0.36
CA PRO A 46 89.49 -42.07 -1.14
C PRO A 46 89.43 -40.55 -1.27
N SER A 47 89.15 -40.04 -2.47
CA SER A 47 88.89 -38.61 -2.71
C SER A 47 87.46 -38.38 -3.21
N CYS A 48 86.92 -37.19 -2.97
CA CYS A 48 85.63 -36.80 -3.53
C CYS A 48 85.72 -36.59 -5.06
N PRO A 49 84.59 -36.74 -5.79
CA PRO A 49 84.50 -36.34 -7.19
C PRO A 49 84.91 -34.87 -7.40
N ALA A 50 85.39 -34.55 -8.61
CA ALA A 50 85.87 -33.21 -8.93
C ALA A 50 84.79 -32.14 -8.69
N GLY A 51 85.11 -31.15 -7.85
CA GLY A 51 84.17 -30.09 -7.44
C GLY A 51 83.34 -30.39 -6.19
N ALA A 52 83.38 -31.62 -5.66
CA ALA A 52 82.75 -32.00 -4.40
C ALA A 52 83.76 -32.10 -3.25
N SER A 53 83.28 -32.01 -2.01
CA SER A 53 84.09 -32.11 -0.78
C SER A 53 83.38 -32.94 0.29
N SER A 54 84.09 -33.33 1.35
CA SER A 54 83.48 -33.99 2.52
C SER A 54 82.72 -33.04 3.45
N THR A 55 82.70 -31.73 3.16
CA THR A 55 81.88 -30.76 3.89
C THR A 55 80.42 -30.91 3.49
N TYR A 56 79.55 -31.15 4.46
CA TYR A 56 78.11 -31.26 4.24
C TYR A 56 77.50 -29.91 3.84
N SER A 57 76.96 -29.82 2.62
CA SER A 57 76.22 -28.64 2.12
C SER A 57 74.70 -28.83 2.10
N GLY A 58 74.22 -30.08 2.16
CA GLY A 58 72.80 -30.41 2.14
C GLY A 58 72.51 -31.69 1.32
N PRO A 59 71.34 -32.32 1.50
CA PRO A 59 71.04 -33.62 0.91
C PRO A 59 70.94 -33.60 -0.63
N LEU A 60 70.54 -32.49 -1.22
CA LEU A 60 70.30 -32.35 -2.66
C LEU A 60 71.59 -32.16 -3.48
N CYS A 61 72.73 -31.87 -2.83
CA CYS A 61 74.05 -31.77 -3.45
C CYS A 61 74.93 -33.01 -3.22
N ALA A 62 74.37 -34.13 -2.76
CA ALA A 62 75.11 -35.37 -2.54
C ALA A 62 75.76 -35.89 -3.84
N ALA A 63 77.08 -35.94 -3.85
CA ALA A 63 77.93 -36.38 -4.97
C ALA A 63 78.31 -37.87 -4.89
N GLY A 64 77.59 -38.66 -4.08
CA GLY A 64 78.00 -40.01 -3.69
C GLY A 64 79.09 -39.99 -2.61
N ASN A 65 79.84 -41.08 -2.49
CA ASN A 65 80.94 -41.18 -1.53
C ASN A 65 82.30 -40.91 -2.20
N ALA A 66 83.27 -40.46 -1.39
CA ALA A 66 84.66 -40.46 -1.77
C ALA A 66 85.08 -41.88 -2.19
N SER A 67 85.91 -42.02 -3.22
CA SER A 67 86.42 -43.33 -3.64
C SER A 67 87.83 -43.24 -4.21
N CYS A 68 88.54 -44.36 -4.19
CA CYS A 68 89.73 -44.58 -4.98
C CYS A 68 89.78 -46.04 -5.44
N SER A 69 90.01 -46.27 -6.73
CA SER A 69 90.22 -47.60 -7.30
C SER A 69 91.68 -47.79 -7.72
N GLN A 70 92.23 -48.97 -7.46
CA GLN A 70 93.49 -49.46 -8.03
C GLN A 70 93.22 -50.78 -8.77
N SER A 71 93.92 -51.03 -9.87
CA SER A 71 93.80 -52.27 -10.63
C SER A 71 95.13 -52.71 -11.23
N ASN A 72 95.30 -54.02 -11.34
CA ASN A 72 96.31 -54.67 -12.18
C ASN A 72 95.62 -55.69 -13.11
N GLU A 73 96.41 -56.39 -13.92
CA GLU A 73 95.94 -57.38 -14.90
C GLU A 73 95.27 -58.64 -14.28
N CYS A 74 95.16 -58.72 -12.94
CA CYS A 74 94.58 -59.87 -12.23
C CYS A 74 93.52 -59.50 -11.18
N SER A 75 93.39 -58.23 -10.78
CA SER A 75 92.46 -57.79 -9.73
C SER A 75 92.24 -56.28 -9.77
N SER A 76 91.01 -55.84 -9.44
CA SER A 76 90.70 -54.46 -9.11
C SER A 76 90.18 -54.37 -7.67
N CYS A 77 90.50 -53.27 -7.00
CA CYS A 77 90.12 -53.00 -5.62
C CYS A 77 89.70 -51.53 -5.50
N THR A 78 88.61 -51.24 -4.77
CA THR A 78 88.12 -49.88 -4.52
C THR A 78 87.98 -49.64 -3.03
N ASN A 79 88.66 -48.63 -2.50
CA ASN A 79 88.37 -48.08 -1.17
C ASN A 79 87.27 -47.03 -1.29
N THR A 80 86.23 -47.13 -0.46
CA THR A 80 85.16 -46.13 -0.35
C THR A 80 85.30 -45.37 0.97
N GLY A 81 85.24 -44.04 0.91
CA GLY A 81 85.28 -43.14 2.07
C GLY A 81 83.89 -42.65 2.48
N GLY A 82 83.87 -41.53 3.21
CA GLY A 82 82.64 -40.84 3.61
C GLY A 82 81.88 -40.19 2.43
N ALA A 83 80.67 -39.71 2.72
CA ALA A 83 79.86 -38.97 1.75
C ALA A 83 80.53 -37.66 1.31
N CYS A 84 80.29 -37.26 0.06
CA CYS A 84 80.77 -36.05 -0.56
C CYS A 84 79.60 -35.21 -1.07
N TYR A 85 79.78 -33.89 -1.09
CA TYR A 85 78.75 -32.94 -1.50
C TYR A 85 79.36 -31.81 -2.35
N TYR A 86 78.64 -31.36 -3.37
CA TYR A 86 78.96 -30.11 -4.07
C TYR A 86 78.71 -28.91 -3.15
N PRO A 87 79.50 -27.82 -3.22
CA PRO A 87 79.31 -26.66 -2.36
C PRO A 87 77.98 -25.95 -2.65
N GLU A 88 77.36 -25.40 -1.60
CA GLU A 88 76.21 -24.50 -1.75
C GLU A 88 76.63 -23.22 -2.46
N THR A 89 75.81 -22.74 -3.41
CA THR A 89 76.08 -21.51 -4.19
C THR A 89 75.18 -20.34 -3.78
N ASN A 90 74.07 -20.58 -3.08
CA ASN A 90 73.17 -19.57 -2.51
C ASN A 90 73.64 -19.15 -1.11
N THR A 91 74.86 -18.59 -1.01
CA THR A 91 75.47 -18.25 0.30
C THR A 91 74.82 -17.03 0.96
N SER A 92 74.24 -16.13 0.18
CA SER A 92 73.48 -14.95 0.62
C SER A 92 72.32 -14.69 -0.33
N PHE A 93 71.35 -13.85 0.07
CA PHE A 93 70.31 -13.40 -0.85
C PHE A 93 70.92 -12.48 -1.90
N ILE A 94 70.64 -12.78 -3.17
CA ILE A 94 70.96 -11.95 -4.33
C ILE A 94 69.94 -12.27 -5.44
N GLN A 95 69.54 -11.28 -6.23
CA GLN A 95 68.66 -11.45 -7.39
C GLN A 95 69.48 -11.81 -8.64
N SER A 96 68.81 -12.24 -9.73
CA SER A 96 69.48 -12.56 -11.01
C SER A 96 70.25 -11.38 -11.65
N ASN A 97 69.88 -10.14 -11.32
CA ASN A 97 70.55 -8.91 -11.76
C ASN A 97 71.73 -8.48 -10.84
N GLY A 98 72.04 -9.24 -9.79
CA GLY A 98 73.09 -8.92 -8.82
C GLY A 98 72.66 -8.03 -7.64
N SER A 99 71.40 -7.59 -7.58
CA SER A 99 70.87 -6.79 -6.47
C SER A 99 70.66 -7.60 -5.19
N THR A 100 70.91 -7.01 -4.03
CA THR A 100 70.59 -7.56 -2.71
C THR A 100 69.33 -6.94 -2.09
N SER A 101 68.67 -6.01 -2.79
CA SER A 101 67.43 -5.36 -2.34
C SER A 101 66.26 -6.33 -2.21
N GLY A 102 65.38 -6.08 -1.24
CA GLY A 102 64.08 -6.75 -1.13
C GLY A 102 63.03 -6.16 -2.07
N PRO A 103 61.74 -6.40 -1.77
CA PRO A 103 60.65 -5.69 -2.43
C PRO A 103 60.79 -4.18 -2.27
N VAL A 104 60.36 -3.42 -3.28
CA VAL A 104 60.31 -1.94 -3.21
C VAL A 104 59.00 -1.41 -2.61
N SER A 105 57.99 -2.28 -2.50
CA SER A 105 56.68 -1.99 -1.94
C SER A 105 56.00 -3.28 -1.49
N VAL A 106 54.98 -3.14 -0.65
CA VAL A 106 53.98 -4.16 -0.35
C VAL A 106 52.60 -3.53 -0.56
N SER A 107 51.62 -4.33 -0.95
CA SER A 107 50.27 -3.86 -1.24
C SER A 107 49.22 -4.80 -0.65
N MET A 108 48.08 -4.26 -0.22
CA MET A 108 46.87 -5.04 0.05
C MET A 108 45.94 -4.97 -1.16
N ILE A 109 45.21 -6.06 -1.41
CA ILE A 109 44.11 -6.12 -2.37
C ILE A 109 42.86 -6.37 -1.53
N VAL A 110 41.93 -5.43 -1.52
CA VAL A 110 40.64 -5.55 -0.82
C VAL A 110 39.54 -5.47 -1.88
N ASP A 111 38.78 -6.54 -2.04
CA ASP A 111 37.68 -6.65 -3.02
C ASP A 111 38.08 -6.20 -4.45
N SER A 112 39.25 -6.66 -4.89
CA SER A 112 39.88 -6.32 -6.19
C SER A 112 40.38 -4.88 -6.36
N LYS A 113 40.36 -4.03 -5.33
CA LYS A 113 41.02 -2.71 -5.30
C LYS A 113 42.39 -2.85 -4.62
N THR A 114 43.46 -2.40 -5.29
CA THR A 114 44.85 -2.60 -4.83
C THR A 114 45.42 -1.33 -4.22
N TYR A 115 45.80 -1.41 -2.95
CA TYR A 115 46.36 -0.34 -2.13
C TYR A 115 47.85 -0.59 -1.91
N THR A 116 48.72 0.31 -2.40
CA THR A 116 50.15 0.25 -2.05
C THR A 116 50.35 0.89 -0.69
N LEU A 117 50.93 0.13 0.25
CA LEU A 117 51.02 0.53 1.65
C LEU A 117 52.17 1.50 1.90
N SER A 118 51.91 2.52 2.70
CA SER A 118 52.86 3.54 3.13
C SER A 118 53.97 2.94 4.00
N THR A 119 55.20 3.36 3.79
CA THR A 119 56.35 2.97 4.62
C THR A 119 56.54 3.87 5.86
N ASP A 120 55.64 4.83 6.09
CA ASP A 120 55.65 5.70 7.26
C ASP A 120 54.54 5.28 8.24
N PRO A 121 54.87 4.78 9.45
CA PRO A 121 53.87 4.38 10.44
C PRO A 121 53.04 5.54 11.00
N ASN A 122 53.44 6.79 10.77
CA ASN A 122 52.71 7.99 11.19
C ASN A 122 51.70 8.45 10.12
N ASN A 123 51.83 7.94 8.89
CA ASN A 123 50.96 8.24 7.75
C ASN A 123 50.61 6.92 7.04
N PRO A 124 49.84 6.01 7.67
CA PRO A 124 49.46 4.73 7.09
C PRO A 124 48.58 4.91 5.85
N THR A 125 48.53 3.89 4.99
CA THR A 125 47.61 3.90 3.85
C THR A 125 46.20 3.55 4.31
N HIS A 126 45.24 4.45 4.09
CA HIS A 126 43.82 4.12 4.19
C HIS A 126 43.46 3.03 3.17
N ILE A 127 42.76 1.99 3.63
CA ILE A 127 42.23 0.90 2.80
C ILE A 127 40.75 0.75 3.09
N LYS A 128 39.94 0.46 2.05
CA LYS A 128 38.49 0.31 2.25
C LYS A 128 38.17 -0.73 3.33
N LEU A 129 37.09 -0.50 4.07
CA LEU A 129 36.42 -1.56 4.83
C LEU A 129 36.08 -2.72 3.87
N PRO A 130 36.56 -3.97 4.10
CA PRO A 130 36.24 -5.08 3.21
C PRO A 130 34.74 -5.35 3.22
N ALA A 131 34.15 -5.66 2.06
CA ALA A 131 32.71 -5.85 1.89
C ALA A 131 32.15 -6.84 2.92
N LEU A 132 30.90 -6.66 3.36
CA LEU A 132 30.31 -7.46 4.44
C LEU A 132 30.31 -8.97 4.11
N GLY A 133 31.09 -9.75 4.87
CA GLY A 133 31.29 -11.19 4.65
C GLY A 133 32.40 -11.56 3.65
N SER A 134 33.20 -10.59 3.18
CA SER A 134 34.31 -10.83 2.26
C SER A 134 35.46 -11.57 2.93
N SER A 135 35.87 -12.67 2.30
CA SER A 135 37.14 -13.36 2.54
C SER A 135 38.19 -13.05 1.47
N ASN A 136 37.89 -12.14 0.51
CA ASN A 136 38.75 -11.87 -0.64
C ASN A 136 39.69 -10.68 -0.40
N VAL A 137 40.43 -10.75 0.71
CA VAL A 137 41.54 -9.83 1.01
C VAL A 137 42.87 -10.57 0.83
N GLN A 138 43.83 -9.90 0.19
CA GLN A 138 45.14 -10.48 -0.14
C GLN A 138 46.25 -9.46 0.10
N ILE A 139 47.48 -9.95 0.30
CA ILE A 139 48.71 -9.16 0.36
C ILE A 139 49.64 -9.57 -0.77
N THR A 140 50.30 -8.60 -1.41
CA THR A 140 51.15 -8.82 -2.59
C THR A 140 52.39 -7.94 -2.58
N THR A 141 53.42 -8.39 -3.31
CA THR A 141 54.68 -7.66 -3.58
C THR A 141 54.99 -7.76 -5.07
N PRO A 142 55.81 -6.84 -5.65
CA PRO A 142 56.40 -7.03 -6.97
C PRO A 142 57.11 -8.39 -7.09
N THR A 143 57.26 -8.91 -8.31
CA THR A 143 57.97 -10.18 -8.57
C THR A 143 59.48 -9.97 -8.69
N PHE A 144 60.26 -11.02 -8.43
CA PHE A 144 61.71 -11.05 -8.71
C PHE A 144 62.13 -12.38 -9.36
N THR A 145 63.31 -12.38 -9.96
CA THR A 145 63.92 -13.58 -10.57
C THR A 145 65.11 -14.05 -9.75
N ALA A 146 65.08 -15.31 -9.31
CA ALA A 146 66.19 -15.94 -8.59
C ALA A 146 67.44 -16.08 -9.48
N PRO A 147 68.65 -16.03 -8.89
CA PRO A 147 69.90 -16.17 -9.60
C PRO A 147 70.17 -17.64 -9.96
N VAL A 148 71.04 -17.87 -10.94
CA VAL A 148 71.51 -19.23 -11.31
C VAL A 148 72.29 -19.95 -10.21
N THR A 149 72.53 -19.30 -9.07
CA THR A 149 73.12 -19.85 -7.85
C THR A 149 72.09 -20.41 -6.86
N SER A 150 70.79 -20.23 -7.09
CA SER A 150 69.67 -20.73 -6.28
C SER A 150 68.90 -21.87 -6.98
N ARG A 151 68.00 -22.56 -6.27
CA ARG A 151 66.97 -23.46 -6.86
C ARG A 151 65.66 -22.75 -7.22
N GLY A 152 65.33 -21.59 -6.63
CA GLY A 152 64.04 -20.94 -6.89
C GLY A 152 63.82 -19.61 -6.16
N ALA A 153 62.82 -18.85 -6.63
CA ALA A 153 62.35 -17.60 -6.06
C ALA A 153 61.07 -17.83 -5.23
N ASN A 154 60.99 -17.22 -4.05
CA ASN A 154 59.86 -17.34 -3.13
C ASN A 154 59.66 -16.02 -2.37
N TYR A 155 58.51 -15.86 -1.74
CA TYR A 155 58.07 -14.65 -1.06
C TYR A 155 57.64 -15.00 0.37
N TYR A 156 58.04 -14.17 1.33
CA TYR A 156 57.67 -14.32 2.73
C TYR A 156 56.90 -13.08 3.17
N PHE A 157 55.77 -13.32 3.83
CA PHE A 157 54.89 -12.30 4.40
C PHE A 157 54.73 -12.50 5.90
N GLN A 158 54.53 -11.37 6.58
CA GLN A 158 54.12 -11.29 7.98
C GLN A 158 53.12 -10.14 8.09
N ALA A 159 51.92 -10.40 8.57
CA ALA A 159 50.95 -9.40 8.95
C ALA A 159 50.95 -9.28 10.48
N ASN A 160 51.28 -8.08 10.97
CA ASN A 160 51.13 -7.71 12.37
C ASN A 160 49.87 -6.84 12.48
N ASN A 161 48.81 -7.38 13.06
CA ASN A 161 47.50 -6.75 13.10
C ASN A 161 47.35 -6.07 14.47
N TYR A 162 47.17 -4.74 14.50
CA TYR A 162 47.12 -4.00 15.76
C TYR A 162 45.69 -3.78 16.26
N GLY A 163 44.70 -3.80 15.36
CA GLY A 163 43.31 -3.48 15.68
C GLY A 163 43.12 -1.99 16.00
N ASN A 164 42.06 -1.68 16.73
CA ASN A 164 41.75 -0.33 17.20
C ASN A 164 42.49 -0.08 18.52
N ASP A 165 42.97 1.14 18.76
CA ASP A 165 43.71 1.51 19.98
C ASP A 165 44.90 0.59 20.37
N ASN A 166 45.42 -0.20 19.41
CA ASN A 166 46.46 -1.22 19.59
C ASN A 166 46.01 -2.52 20.33
N GLU A 167 44.71 -2.85 20.29
CA GLU A 167 44.07 -4.05 20.88
C GLU A 167 44.89 -5.35 20.83
N TRP A 168 45.48 -5.69 19.68
CA TRP A 168 46.21 -6.96 19.47
C TRP A 168 47.74 -6.79 19.37
N LYS A 169 48.26 -5.58 19.62
CA LYS A 169 49.65 -5.20 19.33
C LYS A 169 50.66 -5.81 20.30
N THR A 170 51.16 -7.00 20.00
CA THR A 170 52.32 -7.57 20.67
C THR A 170 53.65 -7.05 20.08
N TRP A 171 54.73 -7.17 20.84
CA TRP A 171 56.04 -6.64 20.45
C TRP A 171 56.93 -7.65 19.70
N THR A 172 56.49 -8.91 19.54
CA THR A 172 57.32 -9.99 18.97
C THR A 172 56.54 -11.09 18.23
N SER A 173 56.56 -11.00 16.90
CA SER A 173 56.55 -12.11 15.91
C SER A 173 55.45 -13.18 15.96
N CYS A 174 54.61 -13.18 14.90
CA CYS A 174 53.93 -14.35 14.29
C CYS A 174 53.02 -15.22 15.17
N ASN A 175 52.84 -14.87 16.45
CA ASN A 175 52.10 -15.66 17.44
C ASN A 175 51.22 -14.75 18.33
N ALA A 176 50.91 -13.52 17.87
CA ALA A 176 49.86 -12.71 18.47
C ALA A 176 48.49 -13.24 18.02
N ASP A 177 47.44 -12.89 18.75
CA ASP A 177 46.12 -13.54 18.63
C ASP A 177 45.56 -13.51 17.20
N GLU A 178 45.76 -12.40 16.46
CA GLU A 178 45.32 -12.25 15.05
C GLU A 178 46.47 -11.95 14.06
N ASP A 179 47.73 -12.04 14.48
CA ASP A 179 48.87 -11.98 13.55
C ASP A 179 48.93 -13.23 12.67
N PHE A 180 49.51 -13.13 11.46
CA PHE A 180 49.85 -14.30 10.66
C PHE A 180 51.18 -14.14 9.91
N CYS A 181 51.85 -15.26 9.64
CA CYS A 181 53.12 -15.32 8.90
C CYS A 181 53.15 -16.52 7.95
N THR A 182 53.82 -16.39 6.79
CA THR A 182 54.04 -17.56 5.92
C THR A 182 55.02 -18.54 6.58
N ILE A 183 54.53 -19.70 7.03
CA ILE A 183 55.31 -20.71 7.79
C ILE A 183 56.57 -21.17 7.03
N MET A 184 56.51 -21.18 5.69
CA MET A 184 57.67 -21.19 4.79
C MET A 184 57.44 -20.18 3.67
N PRO A 185 58.48 -19.60 3.05
CA PRO A 185 58.32 -18.75 1.88
C PRO A 185 57.56 -19.47 0.77
N ASN A 186 56.55 -18.83 0.20
CA ASN A 186 55.68 -19.42 -0.81
C ASN A 186 56.09 -18.96 -2.23
N ALA A 187 55.76 -19.74 -3.26
CA ALA A 187 56.21 -19.47 -4.64
C ALA A 187 55.44 -18.33 -5.35
N ASN A 188 54.32 -17.87 -4.78
CA ASN A 188 53.49 -16.80 -5.32
C ASN A 188 53.86 -15.45 -4.70
N ASN A 189 53.84 -14.37 -5.49
CA ASN A 189 54.06 -13.02 -4.98
C ASN A 189 52.82 -12.41 -4.31
N THR A 190 51.77 -13.22 -4.11
CA THR A 190 50.50 -12.85 -3.47
C THR A 190 50.05 -13.97 -2.51
N GLN A 191 49.56 -13.60 -1.33
CA GLN A 191 49.04 -14.49 -0.29
C GLN A 191 47.69 -13.95 0.22
N THR A 192 46.74 -14.83 0.57
CA THR A 192 45.48 -14.45 1.23
C THR A 192 45.74 -13.83 2.61
N PHE A 193 44.98 -12.80 2.98
CA PHE A 193 44.97 -12.26 4.32
C PHE A 193 44.17 -13.21 5.23
N ASP A 194 44.88 -13.98 6.05
CA ASP A 194 44.38 -15.18 6.73
C ASP A 194 44.63 -15.06 8.25
N PRO A 195 43.80 -14.28 8.98
CA PRO A 195 43.92 -14.07 10.43
C PRO A 195 43.68 -15.36 11.23
N THR A 196 44.17 -15.38 12.47
CA THR A 196 44.42 -16.63 13.21
C THR A 196 43.19 -17.16 13.98
N THR A 197 42.28 -16.31 14.49
CA THR A 197 41.04 -16.80 15.15
C THR A 197 39.76 -16.07 14.75
N LEU A 198 39.85 -14.83 14.29
CA LEU A 198 38.71 -14.02 13.82
C LEU A 198 38.56 -14.07 12.29
N THR A 199 37.43 -13.58 11.75
CA THR A 199 37.27 -13.42 10.30
C THR A 199 37.93 -12.13 9.78
N VAL A 200 38.11 -12.04 8.46
CA VAL A 200 38.70 -10.86 7.80
C VAL A 200 37.95 -9.57 8.17
N ASN A 201 36.60 -9.54 8.13
CA ASN A 201 35.82 -8.36 8.54
C ASN A 201 35.89 -8.05 10.05
N GLN A 202 36.29 -9.01 10.90
CA GLN A 202 36.43 -8.80 12.35
C GLN A 202 37.80 -8.21 12.71
N VAL A 203 38.84 -8.54 11.94
CA VAL A 203 40.20 -7.98 12.09
C VAL A 203 40.34 -6.65 11.35
N LEU A 204 39.83 -6.58 10.12
CA LEU A 204 39.74 -5.38 9.29
C LEU A 204 38.38 -4.69 9.49
N LYS A 205 38.15 -4.24 10.71
CA LYS A 205 37.04 -3.36 11.12
C LYS A 205 37.45 -1.89 11.01
N GLU A 206 36.50 -0.97 11.00
CA GLU A 206 36.74 0.48 10.86
C GLU A 206 37.75 1.01 11.88
N GLY A 207 38.70 1.82 11.42
CA GLY A 207 39.80 2.34 12.24
C GLY A 207 40.87 1.32 12.65
N ALA A 208 40.76 0.05 12.26
CA ALA A 208 41.75 -0.96 12.60
C ALA A 208 43.09 -0.70 11.89
N THR A 209 44.18 -0.68 12.65
CA THR A 209 45.53 -0.46 12.12
C THR A 209 46.34 -1.75 12.04
N GLY A 210 47.36 -1.76 11.19
CA GLY A 210 48.31 -2.88 11.11
C GLY A 210 49.52 -2.61 10.21
N MET A 211 50.39 -3.61 10.11
CA MET A 211 51.63 -3.56 9.34
C MET A 211 51.87 -4.88 8.62
N ILE A 212 52.08 -4.82 7.30
CA ILE A 212 52.52 -5.95 6.49
C ILE A 212 54.03 -5.83 6.24
N SER A 213 54.81 -6.83 6.65
CA SER A 213 56.22 -6.99 6.31
C SER A 213 56.37 -8.01 5.17
N ALA A 214 57.12 -7.67 4.13
CA ALA A 214 57.36 -8.56 2.98
C ALA A 214 58.86 -8.69 2.64
N LYS A 215 59.29 -9.90 2.28
CA LYS A 215 60.69 -10.25 1.95
C LYS A 215 60.74 -11.16 0.73
N TYR A 216 61.77 -11.01 -0.10
CA TYR A 216 62.16 -12.01 -1.09
C TYR A 216 63.02 -13.10 -0.45
N ALA A 217 62.88 -14.33 -0.94
CA ALA A 217 63.62 -15.49 -0.47
C ALA A 217 64.14 -16.37 -1.62
N THR A 218 65.45 -16.58 -1.69
CA THR A 218 66.06 -17.55 -2.61
C THR A 218 66.24 -18.90 -1.92
N THR A 219 65.84 -20.00 -2.58
CA THR A 219 66.08 -21.36 -2.05
C THR A 219 67.52 -21.78 -2.29
N ASP A 220 68.15 -22.36 -1.28
CA ASP A 220 69.46 -23.01 -1.35
C ASP A 220 69.46 -24.13 -2.39
N LYS A 221 70.56 -24.38 -3.11
CA LYS A 221 70.60 -25.48 -4.09
C LYS A 221 70.66 -26.86 -3.44
N CYS A 222 71.35 -26.96 -2.31
CA CYS A 222 71.71 -28.21 -1.66
C CYS A 222 70.71 -28.66 -0.59
N ALA A 223 69.83 -27.78 -0.12
CA ALA A 223 68.82 -28.06 0.89
C ALA A 223 67.53 -27.25 0.62
N ASP A 224 66.48 -27.51 1.40
CA ASP A 224 65.22 -26.74 1.40
C ASP A 224 65.25 -25.60 2.42
N THR A 225 66.41 -24.95 2.54
CA THR A 225 66.66 -23.75 3.34
C THR A 225 66.72 -22.51 2.44
N TYR A 226 66.58 -21.33 3.04
CA TYR A 226 66.38 -20.06 2.30
C TYR A 226 67.43 -19.00 2.68
N LYS A 227 67.60 -18.00 1.81
CA LYS A 227 68.25 -16.72 2.13
C LYS A 227 67.26 -15.59 1.86
N TYR A 228 67.14 -14.65 2.79
CA TYR A 228 66.16 -13.57 2.75
C TYR A 228 66.79 -12.24 2.38
N SER A 229 66.03 -11.40 1.68
CA SER A 229 66.34 -9.98 1.50
C SER A 229 66.14 -9.18 2.79
N LEU A 230 66.48 -7.88 2.73
CA LEU A 230 65.87 -6.91 3.64
C LEU A 230 64.34 -6.91 3.48
N ALA A 231 63.63 -6.54 4.55
CA ALA A 231 62.18 -6.35 4.51
C ALA A 231 61.81 -5.02 3.85
N ILE A 232 60.62 -4.98 3.26
CA ILE A 232 59.80 -3.77 3.23
C ILE A 232 58.73 -3.90 4.32
N GLU A 233 58.34 -2.80 4.95
CA GLU A 233 57.26 -2.73 5.92
C GLU A 233 56.28 -1.66 5.44
N GLY A 234 54.99 -2.02 5.36
CA GLY A 234 53.93 -1.16 4.87
C GLY A 234 52.77 -1.12 5.87
N TYR A 235 52.34 0.07 6.24
CA TYR A 235 51.32 0.31 7.27
C TYR A 235 49.97 0.62 6.63
N TYR A 236 48.90 0.13 7.26
CA TYR A 236 47.53 0.39 6.85
C TYR A 236 46.67 0.86 8.03
N VAL A 237 45.60 1.59 7.70
CA VAL A 237 44.44 1.83 8.54
C VAL A 237 43.20 1.50 7.72
N VAL A 238 42.23 0.80 8.30
CA VAL A 238 40.94 0.53 7.67
C VAL A 238 40.07 1.78 7.79
N ASP A 239 39.52 2.20 6.66
CA ASP A 239 38.65 3.36 6.52
C ASP A 239 37.39 3.26 7.39
N TYR A 240 36.81 4.42 7.73
CA TYR A 240 35.47 4.51 8.28
C TYR A 240 34.47 4.65 7.14
N ILE A 241 33.31 3.97 7.20
CA ILE A 241 32.26 4.21 6.21
C ILE A 241 31.44 5.44 6.63
N PRO A 242 30.99 6.31 5.70
CA PRO A 242 30.23 7.49 6.06
C PRO A 242 28.97 7.15 6.85
N ASP A 243 28.83 7.82 8.01
CA ASP A 243 27.78 7.55 8.97
C ASP A 243 26.38 7.64 8.33
N PRO A 244 25.49 6.67 8.61
CA PRO A 244 24.12 6.68 8.11
C PRO A 244 23.34 7.92 8.55
N PRO A 245 22.46 8.50 7.70
CA PRO A 245 21.41 9.39 8.18
C PRO A 245 20.61 8.72 9.30
N ASP A 246 20.44 9.44 10.41
CA ASP A 246 19.95 8.90 11.69
C ASP A 246 18.67 8.06 11.49
N PRO A 247 18.68 6.75 11.81
CA PRO A 247 17.58 5.83 11.51
C PRO A 247 16.35 6.09 12.40
N CYS A 248 15.58 7.09 12.00
CA CYS A 248 14.37 7.56 12.65
C CYS A 248 13.08 6.96 12.06
N THR A 249 11.99 7.06 12.83
CA THR A 249 10.64 6.68 12.36
C THR A 249 9.96 7.89 11.73
N PRO A 250 9.41 7.80 10.50
CA PRO A 250 8.69 8.92 9.89
C PRO A 250 7.56 9.47 10.77
N GLY A 251 7.54 10.79 10.97
CA GLY A 251 6.62 11.47 11.89
C GLY A 251 7.08 11.58 13.35
N ASP A 252 8.24 11.02 13.70
CA ASP A 252 8.91 11.35 14.98
C ASP A 252 9.54 12.76 14.88
N PRO A 253 9.39 13.65 15.87
CA PRO A 253 9.98 14.99 15.84
C PRO A 253 11.52 15.02 15.90
N THR A 254 12.17 13.88 16.13
CA THR A 254 13.63 13.70 15.94
C THR A 254 14.01 13.35 14.50
N CYS A 255 13.05 12.99 13.64
CA CYS A 255 13.27 12.53 12.27
C CYS A 255 13.46 13.69 11.30
N THR A 256 14.66 14.28 11.31
CA THR A 256 14.97 15.51 10.56
C THR A 256 15.00 15.35 9.05
N TRP A 257 15.30 14.15 8.52
CA TRP A 257 15.59 13.96 7.09
C TRP A 257 14.37 13.69 6.18
N ILE A 258 13.16 13.72 6.74
CA ILE A 258 11.89 13.75 5.98
C ILE A 258 10.96 14.80 6.62
N PRO A 259 11.35 16.09 6.59
CA PRO A 259 10.94 17.08 7.60
C PRO A 259 9.46 17.48 7.57
N GLU A 260 8.74 17.19 6.48
CA GLU A 260 7.31 17.52 6.34
C GLU A 260 6.36 16.44 6.90
N ILE A 261 6.84 15.20 7.10
CA ILE A 261 5.98 14.07 7.48
C ILE A 261 5.36 14.28 8.87
N GLY A 262 4.04 14.16 8.93
CA GLY A 262 3.26 14.41 10.15
C GLY A 262 2.91 15.88 10.41
N THR A 263 3.42 16.81 9.60
CA THR A 263 2.94 18.21 9.57
C THR A 263 2.09 18.52 8.34
N ASN A 264 2.37 17.85 7.22
CA ASN A 264 1.58 17.92 6.00
C ASN A 264 0.16 17.34 6.21
N THR A 265 -0.84 18.00 5.62
CA THR A 265 -2.24 17.56 5.56
C THR A 265 -2.83 17.90 4.20
N THR A 266 -3.69 17.03 3.65
CA THR A 266 -4.47 17.33 2.43
C THR A 266 -5.42 18.51 2.62
N THR A 267 -5.89 19.10 1.53
CA THR A 267 -6.96 20.11 1.47
C THR A 267 -8.21 19.74 2.27
N ARG A 268 -8.55 18.45 2.37
CA ARG A 268 -9.68 17.94 3.18
C ARG A 268 -9.31 17.56 4.63
N GLY A 269 -8.06 17.81 5.05
CA GLY A 269 -7.57 17.69 6.41
C GLY A 269 -7.09 16.30 6.84
N CYS A 270 -6.76 15.41 5.90
CA CYS A 270 -6.20 14.09 6.17
C CYS A 270 -4.67 14.12 6.22
N SER A 271 -4.03 13.29 7.04
CA SER A 271 -2.57 13.11 7.08
C SER A 271 -2.17 11.64 7.16
N SER A 272 -0.99 11.30 6.65
CA SER A 272 -0.41 9.97 6.74
C SER A 272 1.06 10.05 7.17
N LEU A 273 1.47 9.11 8.03
CA LEU A 273 2.85 8.95 8.51
C LEU A 273 3.59 7.79 7.83
N THR A 274 2.93 7.05 6.94
CA THR A 274 3.44 5.78 6.39
C THR A 274 3.13 5.57 4.91
N TYR A 275 2.36 6.45 4.28
CA TYR A 275 2.02 6.38 2.86
C TYR A 275 2.19 7.72 2.15
N THR A 276 2.55 7.66 0.87
CA THR A 276 2.36 8.71 -0.13
C THR A 276 1.06 8.46 -0.90
N GLY A 277 0.26 9.50 -1.05
CA GLY A 277 -0.98 9.52 -1.84
C GLY A 277 -0.89 10.32 -3.13
N THR A 278 -2.04 10.56 -3.76
CA THR A 278 -2.18 11.55 -4.85
C THR A 278 -1.89 12.98 -4.39
N GLU A 279 -2.15 13.30 -3.11
CA GLU A 279 -1.93 14.62 -2.51
C GLU A 279 -1.03 14.56 -1.27
N ILE A 280 -1.26 13.63 -0.32
CA ILE A 280 -0.44 13.58 0.90
C ILE A 280 0.96 13.05 0.62
N ASN A 281 1.98 13.73 1.15
CA ASN A 281 3.39 13.36 1.00
C ASN A 281 3.80 13.14 -0.48
N ASN A 282 3.20 13.93 -1.40
CA ASN A 282 3.47 13.95 -2.83
C ASN A 282 3.48 15.41 -3.32
N GLU A 283 4.62 16.09 -3.47
CA GLU A 283 6.00 15.59 -3.45
C GLU A 283 6.45 15.05 -2.07
N LEU A 284 7.30 14.03 -2.07
CA LEU A 284 8.00 13.53 -0.87
C LEU A 284 9.35 14.23 -0.79
N HIS A 285 9.55 15.05 0.26
CA HIS A 285 10.80 15.79 0.49
C HIS A 285 11.81 14.96 1.29
N ILE A 286 13.04 14.86 0.79
CA ILE A 286 14.17 14.16 1.41
C ILE A 286 15.26 15.18 1.75
N ASN A 287 15.73 15.20 3.00
CA ASN A 287 16.79 16.08 3.50
C ASN A 287 17.86 15.24 4.23
N ALA A 288 18.54 14.35 3.50
CA ALA A 288 19.47 13.39 4.09
C ALA A 288 20.79 14.05 4.47
N GLY A 289 21.02 14.24 5.78
CA GLY A 289 22.31 14.66 6.33
C GLY A 289 23.21 13.45 6.61
N VAL A 290 24.42 13.46 6.04
CA VAL A 290 25.46 12.43 6.18
C VAL A 290 26.68 13.04 6.89
N THR A 291 27.29 12.30 7.82
CA THR A 291 28.59 12.63 8.42
C THR A 291 29.67 11.66 8.00
N ASP A 292 30.93 12.07 8.19
CA ASP A 292 32.11 11.24 7.94
C ASP A 292 33.06 11.44 9.12
N THR A 293 33.25 10.37 9.91
CA THR A 293 33.84 10.47 11.25
C THR A 293 35.36 10.77 11.22
N ASP A 294 36.07 10.47 10.13
CA ASP A 294 37.52 10.74 10.04
C ASP A 294 37.88 12.12 9.45
N SER A 295 36.88 12.85 8.93
CA SER A 295 36.96 14.22 8.41
C SER A 295 37.73 14.42 7.08
N LEU A 296 37.86 13.42 6.22
CA LEU A 296 38.67 13.51 4.99
C LEU A 296 37.99 14.09 3.72
N ASP A 297 36.69 14.44 3.74
CA ASP A 297 35.89 14.83 2.53
C ASP A 297 35.83 13.70 1.47
N GLU A 298 35.60 12.48 1.93
CA GLU A 298 35.56 11.28 1.09
C GLU A 298 34.19 11.07 0.42
N ILE A 299 33.09 11.52 1.03
CA ILE A 299 31.71 11.29 0.57
C ILE A 299 31.53 11.61 -0.92
N GLN A 300 31.10 10.60 -1.68
CA GLN A 300 30.87 10.60 -3.12
C GLN A 300 29.39 10.52 -3.52
N ALA A 301 28.52 9.92 -2.71
CA ALA A 301 27.09 9.78 -3.03
C ALA A 301 26.19 9.57 -1.81
N PHE A 302 24.89 9.79 -2.01
CA PHE A 302 23.81 9.25 -1.17
C PHE A 302 22.84 8.44 -2.05
N THR A 303 22.28 7.37 -1.49
CA THR A 303 21.38 6.43 -2.16
C THR A 303 20.12 6.17 -1.34
N LEU A 304 18.97 6.18 -2.01
CA LEU A 304 17.65 5.80 -1.48
C LEU A 304 17.04 4.74 -2.40
N TRP A 305 16.51 3.64 -1.87
CA TRP A 305 16.08 2.49 -2.66
C TRP A 305 14.74 1.92 -2.16
N PHE A 306 13.75 1.88 -3.06
CA PHE A 306 12.40 1.36 -2.85
C PHE A 306 12.36 -0.10 -3.30
N SER A 307 12.41 -1.06 -2.36
CA SER A 307 12.38 -2.49 -2.70
C SER A 307 11.20 -3.23 -2.06
N LYS A 308 10.56 -4.14 -2.79
CA LYS A 308 9.62 -5.11 -2.21
C LYS A 308 10.32 -6.33 -1.60
N ASP A 309 11.58 -6.56 -1.93
CA ASP A 309 12.39 -7.63 -1.35
C ASP A 309 12.99 -7.23 0.01
N THR A 310 13.51 -8.23 0.73
CA THR A 310 14.04 -8.07 2.10
C THR A 310 15.53 -7.74 2.17
N ASN A 311 16.19 -7.60 1.02
CA ASN A 311 17.59 -7.19 0.87
C ASN A 311 17.76 -6.45 -0.47
N VAL A 312 18.82 -5.66 -0.60
CA VAL A 312 19.23 -5.01 -1.88
C VAL A 312 20.59 -5.56 -2.35
N PRO A 313 20.98 -5.39 -3.63
CA PRO A 313 22.25 -5.92 -4.15
C PRO A 313 23.47 -5.33 -3.43
N THR A 314 24.34 -6.18 -2.87
CA THR A 314 25.54 -5.76 -2.12
C THR A 314 26.68 -5.22 -3.01
N VAL A 315 26.57 -5.35 -4.33
CA VAL A 315 27.50 -4.75 -5.31
C VAL A 315 26.68 -4.12 -6.43
N GLY A 316 26.90 -2.83 -6.67
CA GLY A 316 26.30 -2.07 -7.77
C GLY A 316 27.26 -1.92 -8.95
N THR A 317 26.72 -1.64 -10.15
CA THR A 317 27.52 -1.28 -11.33
C THR A 317 26.94 -0.04 -12.01
N ILE A 318 27.77 0.99 -12.21
CA ILE A 318 27.43 2.21 -12.94
C ILE A 318 27.41 1.94 -14.45
N SER A 319 26.28 2.28 -15.06
CA SER A 319 26.06 2.33 -16.50
C SER A 319 26.16 3.79 -17.01
N ALA A 320 26.61 3.95 -18.25
CA ALA A 320 26.69 5.26 -18.91
C ALA A 320 25.31 5.80 -19.38
N SER A 321 24.25 4.99 -19.29
CA SER A 321 22.90 5.35 -19.70
C SER A 321 21.83 4.63 -18.89
N TYR A 322 20.78 5.36 -18.54
CA TYR A 322 19.50 4.82 -18.11
C TYR A 322 18.63 4.36 -19.30
N SER A 323 17.79 3.35 -19.10
CA SER A 323 16.72 2.95 -20.04
C SER A 323 15.34 2.95 -19.41
N GLU A 324 15.09 2.06 -18.46
CA GLU A 324 13.84 1.90 -17.71
C GLU A 324 14.12 1.11 -16.42
N SER A 325 13.27 1.29 -15.41
CA SER A 325 13.34 0.63 -14.10
C SER A 325 12.27 -0.47 -13.97
N VAL A 326 12.21 -1.13 -12.80
CA VAL A 326 11.08 -2.00 -12.42
C VAL A 326 10.34 -1.41 -11.21
N ASN A 327 9.01 -1.42 -11.23
CA ASN A 327 8.19 -0.82 -10.16
C ASN A 327 8.16 -1.63 -8.84
N THR A 328 8.93 -2.71 -8.73
CA THR A 328 9.11 -3.49 -7.50
C THR A 328 10.46 -3.28 -6.83
N ASP A 329 11.46 -2.75 -7.54
CA ASP A 329 12.84 -2.60 -7.04
C ASP A 329 13.55 -1.42 -7.75
N LEU A 330 13.53 -0.25 -7.10
CA LEU A 330 13.88 1.03 -7.71
C LEU A 330 14.83 1.84 -6.79
N GLY A 331 16.07 2.03 -7.24
CA GLY A 331 17.05 2.88 -6.58
C GLY A 331 17.11 4.30 -7.17
N ILE A 332 17.48 5.28 -6.34
CA ILE A 332 17.85 6.65 -6.69
C ILE A 332 19.20 6.95 -6.01
N MET A 333 20.20 7.41 -6.75
CA MET A 333 21.52 7.78 -6.23
C MET A 333 21.93 9.16 -6.74
N ILE A 334 22.33 10.05 -5.82
CA ILE A 334 22.82 11.40 -6.10
C ILE A 334 24.33 11.39 -5.86
N LYS A 335 25.13 11.61 -6.91
CA LYS A 335 26.59 11.43 -6.89
C LYS A 335 27.38 12.70 -7.26
N LYS A 336 28.45 13.00 -6.49
CA LYS A 336 29.49 14.01 -6.74
C LYS A 336 30.03 13.90 -8.17
N ASN A 337 30.04 15.01 -8.89
CA ASN A 337 30.39 15.08 -10.31
C ASN A 337 31.86 15.50 -10.46
N GLY A 338 32.76 14.51 -10.44
CA GLY A 338 34.16 14.77 -10.17
C GLY A 338 34.31 15.28 -8.73
N SER A 339 34.72 16.54 -8.57
CA SER A 339 34.78 17.22 -7.27
C SER A 339 33.61 18.17 -7.02
N ASP A 340 32.60 18.22 -7.90
CA ASP A 340 31.53 19.22 -7.83
C ASP A 340 30.20 18.66 -7.28
N TRP A 341 29.59 19.40 -6.35
CA TRP A 341 28.25 19.17 -5.80
C TRP A 341 27.20 20.12 -6.39
N ASN A 342 27.58 21.19 -7.10
CA ASN A 342 26.63 22.16 -7.69
C ASN A 342 25.88 21.61 -8.91
N ASN A 343 26.38 20.52 -9.51
CA ASN A 343 25.77 19.83 -10.64
C ASN A 343 25.99 18.30 -10.49
N PRO A 344 25.34 17.65 -9.50
CA PRO A 344 25.57 16.23 -9.21
C PRO A 344 24.99 15.34 -10.31
N ASN A 345 25.60 14.18 -10.52
CA ASN A 345 25.07 13.17 -11.44
C ASN A 345 23.98 12.36 -10.74
N ILE A 346 22.81 12.25 -11.35
CA ILE A 346 21.66 11.52 -10.81
C ILE A 346 21.55 10.17 -11.52
N TYR A 347 21.47 9.11 -10.75
CA TYR A 347 21.36 7.74 -11.23
C TYR A 347 20.10 7.08 -10.69
N THR A 348 19.56 6.13 -11.45
CA THR A 348 18.47 5.24 -11.00
C THR A 348 18.74 3.82 -11.48
N THR A 349 18.10 2.82 -10.89
CA THR A 349 18.29 1.43 -11.31
C THR A 349 17.61 1.15 -12.64
N ASN A 350 18.36 0.55 -13.56
CA ASN A 350 17.81 -0.12 -14.74
C ASN A 350 17.12 -1.44 -14.32
N SER A 351 16.33 -2.04 -15.20
CA SER A 351 15.72 -3.37 -14.99
C SER A 351 16.70 -4.54 -14.79
N ASP A 352 18.00 -4.34 -14.99
CA ASP A 352 19.08 -5.29 -14.65
C ASP A 352 19.83 -4.93 -13.34
N LEU A 353 19.28 -3.96 -12.58
CA LEU A 353 19.82 -3.38 -11.35
C LEU A 353 21.17 -2.65 -11.51
N THR A 354 21.58 -2.32 -12.74
CA THR A 354 22.69 -1.37 -12.97
C THR A 354 22.24 0.08 -12.76
N TRP A 355 23.14 0.93 -12.27
CA TRP A 355 22.89 2.36 -12.05
C TRP A 355 23.01 3.14 -13.36
N GLY A 356 21.88 3.41 -14.01
CA GLY A 356 21.80 4.22 -15.21
C GLY A 356 21.77 5.72 -14.90
N LEU A 357 22.63 6.49 -15.57
CA LEU A 357 22.62 7.96 -15.51
C LEU A 357 21.35 8.50 -16.18
N ILE A 358 20.57 9.31 -15.46
CA ILE A 358 19.41 10.02 -16.02
C ILE A 358 19.81 11.41 -16.53
N SER A 359 19.14 11.88 -17.58
CA SER A 359 19.31 13.24 -18.11
C SER A 359 18.30 14.19 -17.45
N LEU A 360 18.79 15.25 -16.80
CA LEU A 360 17.94 16.31 -16.27
C LEU A 360 17.55 17.29 -17.38
N THR A 361 16.29 17.74 -17.39
CA THR A 361 15.79 18.82 -18.25
C THR A 361 15.29 19.95 -17.35
N ASP A 362 15.86 21.15 -17.48
CA ASP A 362 15.56 22.31 -16.63
C ASP A 362 15.63 22.03 -15.11
N GLY A 363 16.53 21.12 -14.71
CA GLY A 363 16.73 20.66 -13.32
C GLY A 363 15.92 19.44 -12.91
N VAL A 364 14.96 19.00 -13.74
CA VAL A 364 14.02 17.91 -13.43
C VAL A 364 14.45 16.60 -14.08
N GLY A 365 14.47 15.51 -13.31
CA GLY A 365 14.74 14.15 -13.77
C GLY A 365 13.48 13.27 -13.79
N TYR A 366 13.44 12.26 -14.65
CA TYR A 366 12.32 11.31 -14.72
C TYR A 366 12.80 9.87 -14.69
N ILE A 367 12.08 9.04 -13.91
CA ILE A 367 12.23 7.59 -13.85
C ILE A 367 11.01 6.98 -14.53
N ASN A 368 11.22 5.98 -15.39
CA ASN A 368 10.17 5.35 -16.18
C ASN A 368 10.14 3.82 -16.00
N VAL A 369 8.96 3.25 -16.18
CA VAL A 369 8.71 1.80 -16.23
C VAL A 369 7.87 1.56 -17.48
N ALA A 370 8.26 0.60 -18.33
CA ALA A 370 7.59 0.32 -19.60
C ALA A 370 7.40 1.59 -20.46
N ALA A 371 8.43 2.44 -20.54
CA ALA A 371 8.45 3.74 -21.21
C ALA A 371 7.43 4.79 -20.69
N THR A 372 6.82 4.57 -19.51
CA THR A 372 5.90 5.53 -18.86
C THR A 372 6.59 6.17 -17.65
N ASN A 373 6.62 7.50 -17.57
CA ASN A 373 7.20 8.20 -16.42
C ASN A 373 6.34 7.94 -15.17
N ILE A 374 6.96 7.46 -14.10
CA ILE A 374 6.30 7.08 -12.84
C ILE A 374 6.78 7.88 -11.64
N ILE A 375 8.01 8.40 -11.69
CA ILE A 375 8.60 9.27 -10.68
C ILE A 375 9.27 10.44 -11.40
N GLU A 376 9.10 11.62 -10.83
CA GLU A 376 9.86 12.82 -11.14
C GLU A 376 10.75 13.18 -9.95
N ILE A 377 11.98 13.62 -10.22
CA ILE A 377 12.93 14.11 -9.20
C ILE A 377 13.16 15.60 -9.46
N SER A 378 12.94 16.43 -8.43
CA SER A 378 12.91 17.89 -8.49
C SER A 378 13.69 18.52 -7.32
N ASP A 379 13.91 19.84 -7.40
CA ASP A 379 14.54 20.69 -6.35
C ASP A 379 15.89 20.20 -5.79
N ILE A 380 16.69 19.51 -6.61
CA ILE A 380 17.93 18.85 -6.18
C ILE A 380 19.00 19.87 -5.78
N SER A 381 19.47 19.77 -4.53
CA SER A 381 20.54 20.56 -3.95
C SER A 381 21.43 19.69 -3.06
N VAL A 382 22.76 19.78 -3.21
CA VAL A 382 23.71 19.15 -2.29
C VAL A 382 24.62 20.22 -1.71
N THR A 383 24.71 20.27 -0.38
CA THR A 383 25.54 21.23 0.36
C THR A 383 26.51 20.50 1.28
N GLN A 384 27.66 21.11 1.53
CA GLN A 384 28.74 20.50 2.30
C GLN A 384 29.39 21.52 3.26
N ASP A 385 29.47 21.13 4.53
CA ASP A 385 30.23 21.82 5.59
C ASP A 385 30.88 20.72 6.46
N THR A 386 30.56 20.60 7.76
CA THR A 386 30.91 19.42 8.58
C THR A 386 30.16 18.15 8.17
N ASN A 387 29.04 18.31 7.47
CA ASN A 387 28.14 17.26 7.00
C ASN A 387 27.90 17.47 5.50
N VAL A 388 27.54 16.42 4.76
CA VAL A 388 26.95 16.55 3.43
C VAL A 388 25.43 16.41 3.54
N ILE A 389 24.68 17.41 3.11
CA ILE A 389 23.21 17.42 3.13
C ILE A 389 22.70 17.31 1.70
N PHE A 390 21.96 16.23 1.44
CA PHE A 390 21.26 15.96 0.18
C PHE A 390 19.80 16.37 0.33
N ASP A 391 19.41 17.49 -0.26
CA ASP A 391 18.04 18.01 -0.28
C ASP A 391 17.45 17.83 -1.68
N TYR A 392 16.33 17.12 -1.79
CA TYR A 392 15.64 16.89 -3.06
C TYR A 392 14.21 16.39 -2.83
N LYS A 393 13.41 16.39 -3.89
CA LYS A 393 12.04 15.90 -3.86
C LYS A 393 11.78 14.77 -4.85
N ILE A 394 10.79 13.95 -4.50
CA ILE A 394 10.31 12.81 -5.29
C ILE A 394 8.80 12.97 -5.49
N ARG A 395 8.36 13.17 -6.74
CA ARG A 395 6.93 13.27 -7.09
C ARG A 395 6.47 12.01 -7.81
N PHE A 396 5.49 11.31 -7.24
CA PHE A 396 4.95 10.06 -7.78
C PHE A 396 3.80 10.36 -8.74
N ILE A 397 3.91 9.85 -9.97
CA ILE A 397 3.00 10.16 -11.08
C ILE A 397 1.92 9.08 -11.15
N ASN A 398 0.64 9.49 -11.13
CA ASN A 398 -0.47 8.56 -11.16
C ASN A 398 -0.71 8.00 -12.58
N ASN A 399 -0.46 6.71 -12.77
CA ASN A 399 -0.71 5.94 -13.99
C ASN A 399 -0.63 4.42 -13.71
N ASP A 400 -1.07 3.60 -14.67
CA ASP A 400 -1.17 2.13 -14.57
C ASP A 400 0.17 1.39 -14.32
N SER A 401 1.32 2.07 -14.41
CA SER A 401 2.66 1.49 -14.20
C SER A 401 3.36 1.97 -12.92
N ASN A 402 2.65 2.73 -12.06
CA ASN A 402 3.19 3.34 -10.85
C ASN A 402 3.80 2.34 -9.84
N LEU A 403 4.51 2.88 -8.83
CA LEU A 403 4.76 2.15 -7.59
C LEU A 403 3.45 2.06 -6.81
N SER A 404 3.21 0.92 -6.17
CA SER A 404 1.95 0.61 -5.49
C SER A 404 2.16 -0.38 -4.34
N GLY A 405 1.53 -0.14 -3.20
CA GLY A 405 1.64 -0.93 -1.97
C GLY A 405 2.88 -0.59 -1.14
N MET A 406 3.24 -1.48 -0.22
CA MET A 406 4.37 -1.29 0.71
C MET A 406 5.72 -1.64 0.08
N TYR A 407 6.72 -0.80 0.35
CA TYR A 407 8.13 -0.97 0.03
C TYR A 407 8.96 -0.90 1.33
N ASN A 408 10.02 -1.69 1.38
CA ASN A 408 11.14 -1.50 2.28
C ASN A 408 12.02 -0.39 1.71
N ILE A 409 12.34 0.63 2.50
CA ILE A 409 13.23 1.71 2.09
C ILE A 409 14.64 1.40 2.59
N TYR A 410 15.55 1.14 1.65
CA TYR A 410 16.96 0.87 1.88
C TYR A 410 17.84 2.02 1.41
N GLY A 411 19.11 2.00 1.80
CA GLY A 411 20.14 2.83 1.17
C GLY A 411 21.29 3.15 2.12
N GLY A 412 21.90 4.30 1.89
CA GLY A 412 23.08 4.76 2.60
C GLY A 412 23.94 5.69 1.75
N SER A 413 24.99 6.21 2.38
CA SER A 413 26.05 7.02 1.79
C SER A 413 27.16 6.15 1.20
N LEU A 414 27.95 6.70 0.26
CA LEU A 414 29.11 6.07 -0.35
C LEU A 414 30.29 7.07 -0.38
N ASP A 415 31.48 6.62 0.03
CA ASP A 415 32.77 7.34 0.01
C ASP A 415 33.62 7.05 -1.27
N THR A 416 34.89 7.48 -1.30
CA THR A 416 35.83 7.20 -2.41
C THR A 416 36.43 5.79 -2.34
N PHE A 417 36.41 5.15 -1.18
CA PHE A 417 36.95 3.81 -0.94
C PHE A 417 35.99 2.70 -1.39
N MET A 418 34.68 2.87 -1.21
CA MET A 418 33.58 2.04 -1.72
C MET A 418 33.45 2.04 -3.26
N ILE A 419 33.94 3.08 -3.95
CA ILE A 419 33.84 3.17 -5.42
C ILE A 419 35.12 2.65 -6.08
N ASN A 420 34.98 1.71 -7.03
CA ASN A 420 36.09 1.12 -7.79
C ASN A 420 35.79 1.15 -9.30
N GLY A 421 36.10 2.28 -9.93
CA GLY A 421 35.76 2.54 -11.34
C GLY A 421 34.24 2.62 -11.51
N ASN A 422 33.65 1.63 -12.18
CA ASN A 422 32.19 1.51 -12.33
C ASN A 422 31.55 0.66 -11.22
N LEU A 423 32.31 -0.04 -10.38
CA LEU A 423 31.75 -0.87 -9.31
C LEU A 423 31.50 -0.05 -8.04
N LEU A 424 30.39 -0.32 -7.37
CA LEU A 424 30.01 0.25 -6.08
C LEU A 424 29.94 -0.88 -5.06
N ASP A 425 30.59 -0.73 -3.90
CA ASP A 425 30.25 -1.51 -2.72
C ASP A 425 28.95 -0.96 -2.11
N GLN A 426 27.96 -1.83 -1.94
CA GLN A 426 26.67 -1.52 -1.32
C GLN A 426 26.37 -2.49 -0.18
N SER A 427 27.37 -3.25 0.28
CA SER A 427 27.21 -4.32 1.28
C SER A 427 26.87 -3.80 2.68
N TYR A 428 26.95 -2.49 2.87
CA TYR A 428 26.59 -1.75 4.08
C TYR A 428 25.28 -0.96 3.94
N PHE A 429 24.56 -1.07 2.81
CA PHE A 429 23.20 -0.52 2.71
C PHE A 429 22.28 -1.24 3.70
N TYR A 430 21.59 -0.43 4.50
CA TYR A 430 20.70 -0.87 5.56
C TYR A 430 19.28 -0.43 5.26
N LYS A 431 18.33 -0.90 6.08
CA LYS A 431 16.92 -0.53 5.97
C LYS A 431 16.63 0.65 6.87
N PHE A 432 16.10 1.72 6.30
CA PHE A 432 15.59 2.87 7.03
C PHE A 432 14.22 2.57 7.66
N PHE A 433 13.18 2.36 6.84
CA PHE A 433 11.80 2.15 7.29
C PHE A 433 10.95 1.39 6.24
N ASN A 434 9.63 1.29 6.47
CA ASN A 434 8.65 0.83 5.47
C ASN A 434 7.87 2.05 4.96
N TRP A 435 7.69 2.20 3.65
CA TRP A 435 6.86 3.25 3.06
C TRP A 435 5.83 2.65 2.10
N GLY A 436 4.60 3.13 2.16
CA GLY A 436 3.54 2.78 1.23
C GLY A 436 3.41 3.82 0.12
N ILE A 437 3.07 3.39 -1.08
CA ILE A 437 2.71 4.28 -2.18
C ILE A 437 1.36 3.80 -2.69
N ASP A 438 0.38 4.70 -2.74
CA ASP A 438 -0.98 4.37 -3.15
C ASP A 438 -1.62 5.60 -3.79
N LEU A 439 -1.80 5.57 -5.12
CA LEU A 439 -2.32 6.70 -5.89
C LEU A 439 -3.77 6.44 -6.36
N VAL A 440 -4.46 5.45 -5.80
CA VAL A 440 -5.80 5.03 -6.20
C VAL A 440 -6.79 5.42 -5.12
N SER A 441 -7.91 6.05 -5.50
CA SER A 441 -8.97 6.35 -4.53
C SER A 441 -9.76 5.10 -4.13
N PRO A 442 -10.23 4.98 -2.87
CA PRO A 442 -11.09 3.89 -2.43
C PRO A 442 -12.41 3.83 -3.23
N THR A 443 -13.05 2.66 -3.31
CA THR A 443 -14.43 2.53 -3.80
C THR A 443 -15.43 2.74 -2.67
N VAL A 444 -16.61 3.27 -2.99
CA VAL A 444 -17.76 3.39 -2.08
C VAL A 444 -18.98 2.86 -2.83
N GLU A 445 -19.67 1.90 -2.25
CA GLU A 445 -20.86 1.27 -2.84
C GLU A 445 -22.11 2.15 -2.62
N GLU A 446 -23.18 1.89 -3.37
CA GLU A 446 -24.47 2.59 -3.21
C GLU A 446 -25.06 2.38 -1.80
N ILE A 447 -25.59 3.45 -1.24
CA ILE A 447 -26.28 3.43 0.07
C ILE A 447 -27.65 2.78 -0.12
N THR A 448 -28.07 1.94 0.83
CA THR A 448 -29.41 1.35 0.82
C THR A 448 -30.15 1.59 2.14
N GLN A 449 -31.42 1.98 2.03
CA GLN A 449 -32.30 2.28 3.15
C GLN A 449 -33.33 1.16 3.38
N GLN A 450 -33.65 0.86 4.64
CA GLN A 450 -34.80 0.01 5.00
C GLN A 450 -35.57 0.61 6.18
N ILE A 451 -36.74 1.17 5.91
CA ILE A 451 -37.58 1.78 6.94
C ILE A 451 -38.02 0.75 7.99
N VAL A 452 -37.87 1.10 9.27
CA VAL A 452 -38.24 0.27 10.42
C VAL A 452 -39.56 0.77 11.03
N ASP A 453 -39.59 2.06 11.35
CA ASP A 453 -40.72 2.75 11.98
C ASP A 453 -40.77 4.23 11.53
N PRO A 454 -41.74 5.05 11.98
CA PRO A 454 -41.86 6.45 11.55
C PRO A 454 -40.61 7.32 11.80
N GLN A 455 -39.71 6.94 12.71
CA GLN A 455 -38.51 7.72 13.05
C GLN A 455 -37.19 6.98 12.79
N ASN A 456 -37.20 5.65 12.62
CA ASN A 456 -35.99 4.86 12.37
C ASN A 456 -35.96 4.18 10.98
N THR A 457 -34.82 4.25 10.31
CA THR A 457 -34.47 3.47 9.11
C THR A 457 -33.11 2.79 9.30
N TYR A 458 -32.92 1.60 8.74
CA TYR A 458 -31.57 1.07 8.58
C TYR A 458 -30.89 1.75 7.38
N MET A 459 -29.60 2.02 7.51
CA MET A 459 -28.72 2.53 6.45
C MET A 459 -27.57 1.53 6.30
N THR A 460 -27.51 0.83 5.16
CA THR A 460 -26.38 -0.04 4.82
C THR A 460 -25.45 0.66 3.86
N TRP A 461 -24.16 0.63 4.16
CA TRP A 461 -23.09 1.25 3.38
C TRP A 461 -21.83 0.39 3.40
N SER A 462 -21.02 0.44 2.36
CA SER A 462 -19.70 -0.19 2.34
C SER A 462 -18.70 0.55 1.46
N ASN A 463 -17.41 0.38 1.76
CA ASN A 463 -16.30 0.91 1.00
C ASN A 463 -15.10 -0.05 1.05
N ALA A 464 -14.22 0.06 0.06
CA ALA A 464 -13.04 -0.79 -0.03
C ALA A 464 -11.82 -0.03 -0.57
N ASP A 465 -10.65 -0.43 -0.09
CA ASP A 465 -9.39 -0.27 -0.81
C ASP A 465 -8.55 -1.53 -0.64
N VAL A 466 -7.71 -1.80 -1.64
CA VAL A 466 -6.86 -3.00 -1.78
C VAL A 466 -5.36 -2.72 -1.62
N THR A 467 -4.93 -1.45 -1.63
CA THR A 467 -3.51 -1.06 -1.69
C THR A 467 -2.95 -0.62 -0.34
N SER A 468 -3.59 0.37 0.30
CA SER A 468 -3.29 0.85 1.66
C SER A 468 -4.37 0.46 2.68
N GLY A 469 -5.57 0.16 2.18
CA GLY A 469 -6.80 -0.16 2.89
C GLY A 469 -7.45 1.05 3.55
N ILE A 470 -8.76 0.99 3.79
CA ILE A 470 -9.54 2.08 4.42
C ILE A 470 -8.89 2.58 5.72
N GLY A 471 -8.74 3.90 5.83
CA GLY A 471 -8.29 4.62 7.03
C GLY A 471 -9.45 5.25 7.79
N ARG A 472 -10.35 5.97 7.10
CA ARG A 472 -11.54 6.61 7.71
C ARG A 472 -12.72 6.69 6.75
N THR A 473 -13.93 6.56 7.29
CA THR A 473 -15.18 6.97 6.63
C THR A 473 -15.75 8.18 7.38
N VAL A 474 -16.17 9.20 6.66
CA VAL A 474 -16.90 10.37 7.16
C VAL A 474 -18.30 10.35 6.54
N ILE A 475 -19.35 10.42 7.36
CA ILE A 475 -20.74 10.52 6.91
C ILE A 475 -21.34 11.84 7.37
N ASN A 476 -21.73 12.67 6.41
CA ASN A 476 -22.44 13.94 6.62
C ASN A 476 -23.93 13.80 6.32
N ALA A 477 -24.74 14.69 6.90
CA ALA A 477 -26.14 14.83 6.57
C ALA A 477 -26.55 16.32 6.51
N TYR A 478 -27.30 16.70 5.48
CA TYR A 478 -27.78 18.07 5.25
C TYR A 478 -29.29 18.10 5.00
N ARG A 479 -29.96 19.20 5.38
CA ARG A 479 -31.42 19.29 5.41
C ARG A 479 -31.97 20.05 4.22
N LEU A 480 -32.75 19.38 3.38
CA LEU A 480 -33.33 19.98 2.16
C LEU A 480 -34.81 20.32 2.40
N GLY A 481 -35.03 21.50 2.99
CA GLY A 481 -36.36 22.01 3.34
C GLY A 481 -37.07 21.15 4.40
N GLY A 482 -38.40 21.17 4.38
CA GLY A 482 -39.28 20.52 5.35
C GLY A 482 -40.06 21.52 6.21
N VAL A 483 -40.96 21.00 7.06
CA VAL A 483 -41.83 21.80 7.95
C VAL A 483 -41.45 21.68 9.41
N SER A 484 -40.73 20.62 9.79
CA SER A 484 -40.10 20.45 11.11
C SER A 484 -38.67 19.95 10.94
N THR A 485 -37.80 20.33 11.88
CA THR A 485 -36.42 19.82 12.00
C THR A 485 -36.15 19.53 13.47
N ASP A 486 -35.61 18.35 13.79
CA ASP A 486 -35.32 17.96 15.17
C ASP A 486 -34.19 18.82 15.76
N PRO A 487 -34.40 19.56 16.87
CA PRO A 487 -33.37 20.40 17.49
C PRO A 487 -32.25 19.59 18.17
N GLN A 488 -32.35 18.26 18.23
CA GLN A 488 -31.29 17.35 18.67
C GLN A 488 -30.55 16.69 17.51
N GLY A 489 -30.87 17.06 16.26
CA GLY A 489 -30.29 16.45 15.06
C GLY A 489 -30.74 15.02 14.79
N ILE A 490 -30.25 14.45 13.70
CA ILE A 490 -30.43 13.03 13.39
C ILE A 490 -29.35 12.21 14.11
N LYS A 491 -29.67 10.99 14.51
CA LYS A 491 -28.81 10.13 15.34
C LYS A 491 -28.50 8.81 14.64
N LEU A 492 -27.29 8.28 14.82
CA LEU A 492 -26.89 6.98 14.29
C LEU A 492 -26.52 6.03 15.44
N PHE A 493 -27.09 4.84 15.41
CA PHE A 493 -26.83 3.76 16.37
C PHE A 493 -26.20 2.56 15.69
N LEU A 494 -25.07 2.10 16.24
CA LEU A 494 -24.25 1.01 15.68
C LEU A 494 -24.97 -0.35 15.75
N PRO A 495 -24.69 -1.30 14.83
CA PRO A 495 -25.34 -2.62 14.75
C PRO A 495 -25.24 -3.52 15.99
N SER A 496 -24.42 -3.16 16.97
CA SER A 496 -24.38 -3.82 18.28
C SER A 496 -25.67 -3.56 19.08
N ALA A 497 -26.71 -4.33 18.76
CA ALA A 497 -28.08 -4.24 19.29
C ALA A 497 -28.79 -2.89 19.10
N TYR A 498 -28.22 -1.98 18.29
CA TYR A 498 -28.73 -0.62 18.05
C TYR A 498 -28.93 0.22 19.33
N THR A 499 -28.25 -0.12 20.43
CA THR A 499 -28.29 0.62 21.70
C THR A 499 -27.16 1.65 21.84
N THR A 500 -26.13 1.57 21.00
CA THR A 500 -24.92 2.42 21.11
C THR A 500 -25.00 3.56 20.10
N LEU A 501 -25.33 4.76 20.60
CA LEU A 501 -25.28 6.01 19.84
C LEU A 501 -23.83 6.35 19.46
N LEU A 502 -23.54 6.48 18.16
CA LEU A 502 -22.25 6.99 17.68
C LEU A 502 -22.16 8.52 17.82
N GLY A 503 -23.26 9.21 17.53
CA GLY A 503 -23.37 10.66 17.63
C GLY A 503 -24.64 11.19 16.96
N ALA A 504 -24.81 12.51 17.00
CA ALA A 504 -25.88 13.22 16.30
C ALA A 504 -25.32 14.26 15.32
N ILE A 505 -25.94 14.40 14.17
CA ILE A 505 -25.64 15.46 13.18
C ILE A 505 -26.75 16.51 13.27
N ASN A 506 -26.37 17.75 13.61
CA ASN A 506 -27.30 18.86 13.68
C ASN A 506 -27.69 19.30 12.26
N LEU A 507 -28.99 19.53 12.06
CA LEU A 507 -29.57 19.93 10.79
C LEU A 507 -30.05 21.39 10.88
N ASP A 508 -29.67 22.22 9.91
CA ASP A 508 -30.26 23.54 9.68
C ASP A 508 -31.03 23.52 8.34
N PRO A 509 -32.36 23.71 8.33
CA PRO A 509 -33.17 23.70 7.11
C PRO A 509 -32.96 24.94 6.22
N ASN A 510 -32.19 25.93 6.68
CA ASN A 510 -31.86 27.16 5.93
C ASN A 510 -30.42 27.12 5.38
N ALA A 511 -29.58 26.22 5.87
CA ALA A 511 -28.22 26.06 5.37
C ALA A 511 -28.25 25.64 3.90
N GLN A 512 -27.36 26.22 3.10
CA GLN A 512 -27.06 25.66 1.79
C GLN A 512 -26.19 24.41 2.00
N ILE A 513 -26.31 23.43 1.11
CA ILE A 513 -25.32 22.35 1.05
C ILE A 513 -23.95 23.00 0.77
N PRO A 514 -22.87 22.63 1.49
CA PRO A 514 -21.52 23.08 1.17
C PRO A 514 -21.10 22.65 -0.24
N SER A 515 -20.00 23.20 -0.76
CA SER A 515 -19.39 22.66 -1.98
C SER A 515 -18.86 21.25 -1.75
N ASP A 516 -18.75 20.42 -2.80
CA ASP A 516 -18.28 19.02 -2.69
C ASP A 516 -16.92 18.88 -1.99
N SER A 517 -16.05 19.90 -2.12
CA SER A 517 -14.77 20.03 -1.41
C SER A 517 -14.89 20.22 0.10
N GLU A 518 -15.98 20.83 0.58
CA GLU A 518 -16.27 21.13 1.99
C GLU A 518 -17.14 20.05 2.67
N ILE A 519 -17.77 19.17 1.89
CA ILE A 519 -18.42 17.95 2.39
C ILE A 519 -17.33 16.93 2.76
N GLY A 520 -17.59 16.05 3.73
CA GLY A 520 -16.77 14.86 3.97
C GLY A 520 -15.38 15.13 4.54
N LEU A 521 -15.12 16.32 5.09
CA LEU A 521 -13.81 16.71 5.62
C LEU A 521 -13.34 15.74 6.70
N TYR A 522 -12.07 15.32 6.64
CA TYR A 522 -11.51 14.22 7.43
C TYR A 522 -11.69 14.42 8.95
N ASN A 523 -11.72 15.68 9.41
CA ASN A 523 -11.86 16.06 10.82
C ASN A 523 -13.18 16.80 11.14
N ASP A 524 -14.19 16.78 10.27
CA ASP A 524 -15.49 17.45 10.47
C ASP A 524 -16.12 17.14 11.84
N THR A 525 -16.69 18.15 12.50
CA THR A 525 -17.34 18.05 13.80
C THR A 525 -18.84 17.76 13.73
N ASN A 526 -19.50 17.99 12.60
CA ASN A 526 -20.93 17.71 12.39
C ASN A 526 -21.13 16.51 11.44
N ALA A 527 -20.37 15.44 11.70
CA ALA A 527 -20.32 14.22 10.90
C ALA A 527 -20.15 12.97 11.79
N TRP A 528 -20.69 11.84 11.34
CA TRP A 528 -20.34 10.53 11.89
C TRP A 528 -19.00 10.07 11.30
N LYS A 529 -18.13 9.46 12.12
CA LYS A 529 -16.76 9.12 11.72
C LYS A 529 -16.38 7.72 12.19
N PHE A 530 -15.99 6.88 11.25
CA PHE A 530 -15.59 5.49 11.45
C PHE A 530 -14.12 5.34 11.05
N ASN A 531 -13.30 4.61 11.81
CA ASN A 531 -11.88 4.44 11.50
C ASN A 531 -11.60 2.98 11.14
N ASN A 532 -10.90 2.73 10.04
CA ASN A 532 -10.58 1.40 9.49
C ASN A 532 -11.82 0.48 9.29
N ASN A 533 -12.97 1.04 8.92
CA ASN A 533 -14.22 0.29 8.73
C ASN A 533 -14.64 0.26 7.26
N THR A 534 -14.85 -0.94 6.72
CA THR A 534 -15.22 -1.21 5.32
C THR A 534 -16.74 -1.22 5.07
N GLY A 535 -17.57 -1.01 6.09
CA GLY A 535 -19.03 -0.94 5.95
C GLY A 535 -19.81 -1.70 7.01
N GLU A 536 -20.99 -1.20 7.32
CA GLU A 536 -21.94 -1.84 8.22
C GLU A 536 -23.39 -1.44 7.92
N THR A 537 -24.35 -2.01 8.66
CA THR A 537 -25.77 -1.62 8.64
C THR A 537 -26.07 -0.90 9.95
N ASP A 538 -26.23 0.42 9.89
CA ASP A 538 -26.53 1.26 11.04
C ASP A 538 -28.04 1.54 11.16
N LEU A 539 -28.51 1.89 12.36
CA LEU A 539 -29.86 2.42 12.56
C LEU A 539 -29.80 3.96 12.62
N VAL A 540 -30.36 4.62 11.61
CA VAL A 540 -30.49 6.08 11.55
C VAL A 540 -31.86 6.49 12.07
N ASN A 541 -31.86 7.28 13.15
CA ASN A 541 -33.05 7.91 13.71
C ASN A 541 -33.14 9.36 13.22
N VAL A 542 -34.22 9.70 12.50
CA VAL A 542 -34.48 11.06 12.00
C VAL A 542 -35.26 11.94 12.98
N GLY A 543 -35.66 11.39 14.13
CA GLY A 543 -36.33 12.14 15.19
C GLY A 543 -37.62 12.83 14.73
N ASP A 544 -37.79 14.10 15.06
CA ASP A 544 -38.95 14.92 14.70
C ASP A 544 -38.75 15.81 13.44
N ASN A 545 -37.94 15.33 12.48
CA ASN A 545 -37.91 15.90 11.13
C ASN A 545 -39.17 15.52 10.34
N GLU A 546 -39.83 16.50 9.70
CA GLU A 546 -41.06 16.28 8.91
C GLU A 546 -41.04 17.05 7.59
N SER A 547 -41.54 16.42 6.51
CA SER A 547 -41.46 16.86 5.10
C SER A 547 -40.02 17.17 4.62
N GLY A 548 -39.84 17.54 3.34
CA GLY A 548 -38.51 17.78 2.76
C GLY A 548 -37.66 16.51 2.70
N LYS A 549 -36.35 16.66 2.52
CA LYS A 549 -35.40 15.54 2.51
C LYS A 549 -34.26 15.73 3.50
N ILE A 550 -33.50 14.67 3.73
CA ILE A 550 -32.17 14.73 4.37
C ILE A 550 -31.19 14.06 3.39
N ALA A 551 -30.27 14.84 2.82
CA ALA A 551 -29.24 14.33 1.93
C ALA A 551 -28.06 13.80 2.76
N LEU A 552 -27.75 12.53 2.57
CA LEU A 552 -26.62 11.82 3.17
C LEU A 552 -25.44 11.85 2.21
N TYR A 553 -24.22 12.00 2.74
CA TYR A 553 -22.98 11.93 1.97
C TYR A 553 -21.99 11.04 2.70
N ILE A 554 -21.50 10.00 2.05
CA ILE A 554 -20.45 9.12 2.58
C ILE A 554 -19.16 9.41 1.81
N THR A 555 -18.12 9.80 2.54
CA THR A 555 -16.77 10.02 2.01
C THR A 555 -15.79 9.04 2.66
N ALA A 556 -15.15 8.21 1.85
CA ALA A 556 -14.08 7.31 2.28
C ALA A 556 -12.71 7.98 2.12
N TYR A 557 -11.78 7.58 2.99
CA TYR A 557 -10.36 7.85 2.93
C TYR A 557 -9.62 6.53 3.16
N ASP A 558 -8.63 6.23 2.32
CA ASP A 558 -7.65 5.17 2.55
C ASP A 558 -6.55 5.62 3.56
N LYS A 559 -5.43 4.89 3.67
CA LYS A 559 -4.30 5.30 4.54
C LYS A 559 -3.27 6.19 3.84
N ALA A 560 -3.43 6.41 2.54
CA ALA A 560 -2.72 7.40 1.73
C ALA A 560 -3.55 8.67 1.49
N CYS A 561 -4.63 8.87 2.26
CA CYS A 561 -5.54 10.00 2.16
C CYS A 561 -6.20 10.24 0.79
N ASN A 562 -6.13 9.29 -0.16
CA ASN A 562 -6.96 9.40 -1.36
C ASN A 562 -8.42 9.19 -0.94
N THR A 563 -9.33 9.80 -1.69
CA THR A 563 -10.71 9.95 -1.25
C THR A 563 -11.70 9.79 -2.39
N ASN A 564 -12.88 9.28 -2.05
CA ASN A 564 -14.02 9.07 -2.94
C ASN A 564 -15.30 9.13 -2.10
N GLY A 565 -16.46 9.24 -2.74
CA GLY A 565 -17.72 9.29 -2.01
C GLY A 565 -18.97 9.08 -2.85
N THR A 566 -20.09 8.92 -2.16
CA THR A 566 -21.42 8.76 -2.74
C THR A 566 -22.46 9.51 -1.90
N THR A 567 -23.69 9.63 -2.42
CA THR A 567 -24.79 10.35 -1.77
C THR A 567 -26.14 9.67 -2.02
N ASP A 568 -27.06 9.82 -1.07
CA ASP A 568 -28.43 9.28 -1.09
C ASP A 568 -29.35 10.21 -0.28
N GLU A 569 -30.66 10.09 -0.43
CA GLU A 569 -31.65 10.98 0.19
C GLU A 569 -32.68 10.22 1.03
N ILE A 570 -32.79 10.57 2.32
CA ILE A 570 -33.96 10.22 3.12
C ILE A 570 -35.10 11.17 2.75
N ASP A 571 -36.01 10.74 1.87
CA ASP A 571 -37.14 11.57 1.43
C ASP A 571 -38.37 11.48 2.36
N LEU A 572 -38.60 12.53 3.15
CA LEU A 572 -39.70 12.64 4.10
C LEU A 572 -40.93 13.35 3.51
N ASN A 573 -40.92 13.71 2.22
CA ASN A 573 -42.03 14.42 1.60
C ASN A 573 -43.30 13.56 1.54
N PRO A 574 -44.48 14.12 1.87
CA PRO A 574 -45.75 13.47 1.62
C PRO A 574 -46.01 13.42 0.10
N TRP A 575 -46.78 12.43 -0.34
CA TRP A 575 -47.16 12.24 -1.73
C TRP A 575 -48.56 11.65 -1.84
N PHE A 576 -49.10 11.59 -3.06
CA PHE A 576 -50.41 10.99 -3.30
C PHE A 576 -50.40 9.97 -4.43
N ALA A 577 -51.32 9.02 -4.35
CA ALA A 577 -51.60 8.04 -5.39
C ALA A 577 -53.04 8.22 -5.91
N THR A 578 -53.28 7.87 -7.18
CA THR A 578 -54.63 7.88 -7.76
C THR A 578 -54.93 6.60 -8.53
N ARG A 579 -56.21 6.29 -8.65
CA ARG A 579 -56.70 5.19 -9.50
C ARG A 579 -58.08 5.48 -10.07
N GLY A 580 -58.12 5.86 -11.35
CA GLY A 580 -59.32 6.24 -12.11
C GLY A 580 -60.02 7.53 -11.65
N ALA A 581 -59.59 8.12 -10.52
CA ALA A 581 -60.22 9.32 -9.99
C ALA A 581 -59.89 10.57 -10.81
N THR A 582 -60.78 11.56 -10.76
CA THR A 582 -60.42 12.92 -11.17
C THR A 582 -59.62 13.60 -10.06
N VAL A 583 -58.38 13.97 -10.36
CA VAL A 583 -57.58 14.89 -9.54
C VAL A 583 -57.18 16.08 -10.40
N TYR A 584 -57.50 17.30 -9.96
CA TYR A 584 -57.21 18.53 -10.72
C TYR A 584 -56.73 19.66 -9.80
N SER A 585 -55.66 20.34 -10.23
CA SER A 585 -55.03 21.49 -9.56
C SER A 585 -54.36 22.39 -10.61
N GLN A 586 -54.32 23.70 -10.39
CA GLN A 586 -53.65 24.63 -11.30
C GLN A 586 -52.11 24.62 -11.12
N GLY A 587 -51.41 23.64 -11.69
CA GLY A 587 -49.95 23.64 -11.67
C GLY A 587 -49.28 22.34 -12.10
N ASN A 588 -48.32 21.89 -11.29
CA ASN A 588 -47.61 20.63 -11.43
C ASN A 588 -47.66 19.86 -10.10
N ILE A 589 -47.25 18.60 -10.14
CA ILE A 589 -47.08 17.77 -8.93
C ILE A 589 -45.70 18.07 -8.32
N SER A 590 -45.64 18.33 -7.02
CA SER A 590 -44.40 18.67 -6.28
C SER A 590 -43.67 17.45 -5.70
N SER A 591 -44.39 16.36 -5.47
CA SER A 591 -43.90 15.13 -4.85
C SER A 591 -44.53 13.92 -5.55
N THR A 592 -43.70 12.97 -6.01
CA THR A 592 -44.11 11.92 -6.95
C THR A 592 -44.63 10.68 -6.25
N ALA A 593 -45.37 9.84 -6.99
CA ALA A 593 -45.59 8.47 -6.55
C ALA A 593 -44.24 7.74 -6.43
N LYS A 594 -44.14 6.87 -5.42
CA LYS A 594 -42.96 6.03 -5.17
C LYS A 594 -43.30 4.59 -5.54
N ASP A 595 -42.36 3.87 -6.15
CA ASP A 595 -42.61 2.47 -6.47
C ASP A 595 -42.67 1.64 -5.19
N VAL A 596 -43.82 1.02 -4.98
CA VAL A 596 -44.18 0.22 -3.80
C VAL A 596 -44.90 -1.07 -4.21
N ALA A 597 -44.80 -1.47 -5.48
CA ALA A 597 -45.40 -2.69 -6.00
C ALA A 597 -44.86 -3.93 -5.26
N GLY A 598 -45.72 -4.90 -4.98
CA GLY A 598 -45.38 -6.09 -4.19
C GLY A 598 -44.98 -5.86 -2.72
N LEU A 599 -45.00 -4.62 -2.18
CA LEU A 599 -44.67 -4.36 -0.77
C LEU A 599 -45.85 -4.69 0.16
N SER A 600 -45.67 -5.70 1.02
CA SER A 600 -46.71 -6.21 1.94
C SER A 600 -47.10 -5.27 3.09
N TYR A 601 -46.39 -4.15 3.26
CA TYR A 601 -46.76 -3.09 4.19
C TYR A 601 -48.14 -2.51 3.86
N LEU A 602 -48.49 -2.51 2.57
CA LEU A 602 -49.74 -1.99 2.00
C LEU A 602 -50.84 -3.07 1.84
N ASP A 603 -50.60 -4.31 2.27
CA ASP A 603 -51.64 -5.35 2.25
C ASP A 603 -52.79 -4.98 3.20
N ASP A 604 -54.03 -5.06 2.73
CA ASP A 604 -55.26 -4.79 3.51
C ASP A 604 -55.33 -3.39 4.21
N VAL A 605 -54.52 -2.40 3.82
CA VAL A 605 -54.55 -1.05 4.42
C VAL A 605 -55.61 -0.11 3.82
N PHE A 606 -55.98 -0.36 2.57
CA PHE A 606 -56.97 0.42 1.81
C PHE A 606 -58.36 -0.21 1.91
N ASN A 607 -59.40 0.61 1.70
CA ASN A 607 -60.77 0.16 1.78
C ASN A 607 -61.12 -0.80 0.61
N SER A 608 -61.60 -1.99 0.94
CA SER A 608 -61.90 -3.06 -0.03
C SER A 608 -62.97 -2.67 -1.07
N LYS A 609 -63.77 -1.61 -0.83
CA LYS A 609 -64.67 -1.00 -1.83
C LYS A 609 -63.90 -0.42 -3.02
N THR A 610 -62.75 0.21 -2.78
CA THR A 610 -61.96 0.88 -3.82
C THR A 610 -61.17 -0.15 -4.62
N GLY A 611 -60.64 -1.16 -3.94
CA GLY A 611 -59.76 -2.18 -4.51
C GLY A 611 -58.37 -1.66 -4.84
N MET A 612 -57.92 -0.59 -4.17
CA MET A 612 -56.53 -0.12 -4.20
C MET A 612 -55.59 -1.17 -3.59
N ASN A 613 -54.39 -1.30 -4.13
CA ASN A 613 -53.28 -2.08 -3.56
C ASN A 613 -51.94 -1.51 -4.05
N SER A 614 -50.83 -2.06 -3.56
CA SER A 614 -49.45 -1.75 -3.95
C SER A 614 -49.26 -1.69 -5.47
N ASP A 615 -49.65 -2.73 -6.21
CA ASP A 615 -49.50 -2.86 -7.67
C ASP A 615 -50.42 -1.92 -8.51
N ARG A 616 -51.12 -1.00 -7.85
CA ARG A 616 -52.07 -0.05 -8.45
C ARG A 616 -51.82 1.39 -8.02
N ILE A 617 -50.72 1.64 -7.33
CA ILE A 617 -50.29 2.99 -6.97
C ILE A 617 -49.63 3.64 -8.18
N ASP A 618 -50.19 4.76 -8.63
CA ASP A 618 -49.62 5.60 -9.68
C ASP A 618 -50.08 7.06 -9.48
N LEU A 619 -49.53 8.01 -10.24
CA LEU A 619 -50.02 9.39 -10.26
C LEU A 619 -51.33 9.52 -11.06
N GLY A 620 -51.56 8.66 -12.06
CA GLY A 620 -52.77 8.64 -12.86
C GLY A 620 -52.88 7.39 -13.74
N THR A 621 -54.05 6.72 -13.71
CA THR A 621 -54.26 5.45 -14.45
C THR A 621 -55.04 5.60 -15.76
N GLU A 622 -55.44 6.82 -16.14
CA GLU A 622 -56.22 7.08 -17.36
C GLU A 622 -55.63 8.25 -18.17
N LEU A 623 -55.57 9.44 -17.57
CA LEU A 623 -54.99 10.65 -18.14
C LEU A 623 -54.23 11.41 -17.06
N LEU A 624 -52.92 11.61 -17.26
CA LEU A 624 -52.13 12.57 -16.50
C LEU A 624 -51.79 13.76 -17.41
N SER A 625 -52.24 14.95 -17.02
CA SER A 625 -52.18 16.17 -17.84
C SER A 625 -51.49 17.32 -17.09
N THR A 626 -50.69 18.11 -17.80
CA THR A 626 -50.02 19.29 -17.24
C THR A 626 -49.93 20.44 -18.23
N ARG A 627 -49.87 21.67 -17.69
CA ARG A 627 -49.53 22.88 -18.44
C ARG A 627 -48.02 23.00 -18.73
N ASN A 628 -47.18 22.28 -17.98
CA ASN A 628 -45.73 22.31 -18.15
C ASN A 628 -45.27 21.46 -19.34
N THR A 629 -44.05 21.70 -19.80
CA THR A 629 -43.38 20.85 -20.81
C THR A 629 -43.07 19.44 -20.29
N SER A 630 -42.96 19.28 -18.98
CA SER A 630 -42.74 18.00 -18.29
C SER A 630 -43.60 17.86 -17.03
N ILE A 631 -43.92 16.61 -16.71
CA ILE A 631 -44.45 16.11 -15.45
C ILE A 631 -43.79 14.75 -15.18
N SER A 632 -43.81 14.29 -13.94
CA SER A 632 -43.21 13.03 -13.53
C SER A 632 -43.84 11.83 -14.24
N ASN A 633 -43.02 10.80 -14.48
CA ASN A 633 -43.45 9.57 -15.14
C ASN A 633 -44.47 8.81 -14.28
N LEU A 634 -45.31 8.02 -14.97
CA LEU A 634 -46.19 7.03 -14.35
C LEU A 634 -45.40 5.77 -14.00
N LEU A 635 -45.65 5.22 -12.82
CA LEU A 635 -44.96 4.02 -12.31
C LEU A 635 -45.33 2.77 -13.12
N HIS A 636 -46.58 2.69 -13.58
CA HIS A 636 -47.15 1.51 -14.21
C HIS A 636 -47.67 1.83 -15.61
N ILE A 637 -46.81 2.41 -16.46
CA ILE A 637 -47.10 2.84 -17.84
C ILE A 637 -47.79 1.77 -18.72
N ASN A 638 -47.58 0.48 -18.42
CA ASN A 638 -48.23 -0.65 -19.10
C ASN A 638 -49.76 -0.72 -18.86
N ASN A 639 -50.31 0.04 -17.89
CA ASN A 639 -51.74 0.12 -17.62
C ASN A 639 -52.53 0.92 -18.67
N GLY A 640 -51.86 1.53 -19.66
CA GLY A 640 -52.51 2.18 -20.82
C GLY A 640 -52.93 3.64 -20.59
N ALA A 641 -52.48 4.24 -19.50
CA ALA A 641 -52.70 5.66 -19.20
C ALA A 641 -52.01 6.58 -20.21
N VAL A 642 -52.64 7.73 -20.51
CA VAL A 642 -52.14 8.73 -21.46
C VAL A 642 -51.46 9.89 -20.73
N LEU A 643 -50.27 10.27 -21.18
CA LEU A 643 -49.56 11.45 -20.69
C LEU A 643 -49.76 12.64 -21.66
N ALA A 644 -50.14 13.80 -21.13
CA ALA A 644 -50.43 15.00 -21.91
C ALA A 644 -49.70 16.23 -21.34
N THR A 645 -48.61 16.65 -21.97
CA THR A 645 -47.82 17.82 -21.56
C THR A 645 -48.14 19.06 -22.42
N ASN A 646 -47.80 20.24 -21.91
CA ASN A 646 -47.99 21.54 -22.56
C ASN A 646 -49.45 21.79 -22.99
N ILE A 647 -50.42 21.36 -22.18
CA ILE A 647 -51.85 21.47 -22.47
C ILE A 647 -52.38 22.84 -22.03
N GLU A 648 -52.85 23.63 -23.00
CA GLU A 648 -53.62 24.84 -22.72
C GLU A 648 -55.06 24.48 -22.34
N ASP A 649 -55.33 24.40 -21.03
CA ASP A 649 -56.71 24.41 -20.55
C ASP A 649 -57.31 25.83 -20.67
N SER A 650 -58.29 25.95 -21.56
CA SER A 650 -59.03 27.18 -21.88
C SER A 650 -60.23 27.44 -20.96
N ASN A 651 -60.50 26.54 -20.00
CA ASN A 651 -61.60 26.67 -19.04
C ASN A 651 -61.15 27.27 -17.69
N ASN A 652 -59.84 27.50 -17.49
CA ASN A 652 -59.30 28.24 -16.35
C ASN A 652 -59.78 29.71 -16.36
N THR A 653 -60.96 29.90 -15.80
CA THR A 653 -61.54 31.18 -15.46
C THR A 653 -61.60 31.26 -13.94
N LYS A 654 -60.92 32.25 -13.36
CA LYS A 654 -60.89 32.48 -11.91
C LYS A 654 -62.22 33.02 -11.41
N ASP A 655 -62.51 32.73 -10.13
CA ASP A 655 -63.71 33.19 -9.40
C ASP A 655 -65.03 32.86 -10.12
N TYR A 656 -65.01 31.86 -11.00
CA TYR A 656 -66.08 31.56 -11.95
C TYR A 656 -66.73 30.21 -11.70
N TRP A 657 -65.99 29.18 -11.26
CA TRP A 657 -66.53 27.82 -11.22
C TRP A 657 -67.56 27.65 -10.11
N TYR A 658 -67.31 28.14 -8.90
CA TYR A 658 -68.32 28.22 -7.85
C TYR A 658 -69.57 28.94 -8.35
N ASN A 659 -69.40 30.14 -8.90
CA ASN A 659 -70.49 30.95 -9.45
C ASN A 659 -71.24 30.21 -10.57
N ARG A 660 -70.54 29.44 -11.41
CA ARG A 660 -71.09 28.63 -12.50
C ARG A 660 -71.91 27.45 -11.97
N PHE A 661 -71.43 26.74 -10.95
CA PHE A 661 -72.15 25.64 -10.31
C PHE A 661 -73.37 26.14 -9.53
N PHE A 662 -73.25 27.24 -8.77
CA PHE A 662 -74.37 27.85 -8.05
C PHE A 662 -75.48 28.34 -9.00
N ASN A 663 -75.12 29.05 -10.08
CA ASN A 663 -76.08 29.46 -11.12
C ASN A 663 -76.66 28.29 -11.92
N LYS A 664 -75.99 27.13 -11.96
CA LYS A 664 -76.53 25.88 -12.51
C LYS A 664 -77.53 25.25 -11.54
N LEU A 665 -77.17 25.07 -10.27
CA LEU A 665 -78.05 24.57 -9.20
C LEU A 665 -79.36 25.38 -9.16
N GLY A 666 -79.29 26.71 -9.28
CA GLY A 666 -80.48 27.58 -9.34
C GLY A 666 -81.53 27.20 -10.40
N LYS A 667 -81.17 26.43 -11.44
CA LYS A 667 -82.11 25.90 -12.45
C LYS A 667 -82.74 24.56 -12.08
N TYR A 668 -82.14 23.83 -11.14
CA TYR A 668 -82.57 22.50 -10.68
C TYR A 668 -83.13 22.51 -9.25
N LYS A 669 -83.02 23.61 -8.49
CA LYS A 669 -83.57 23.76 -7.11
C LYS A 669 -85.05 23.39 -6.94
N ALA A 670 -85.85 23.39 -8.02
CA ALA A 670 -87.26 22.98 -7.99
C ALA A 670 -87.48 21.46 -8.17
N GLN A 671 -86.40 20.69 -8.36
CA GLN A 671 -86.37 19.23 -8.53
C GLN A 671 -85.62 18.53 -7.38
N LEU A 672 -85.03 19.29 -6.45
CA LEU A 672 -84.17 18.83 -5.37
C LEU A 672 -84.75 19.27 -4.02
N THR A 673 -84.68 18.42 -2.99
CA THR A 673 -85.10 18.78 -1.63
C THR A 673 -84.04 19.64 -0.96
N SER A 674 -84.42 20.85 -0.54
CA SER A 674 -83.55 21.71 0.27
C SER A 674 -83.60 21.29 1.74
N PHE A 675 -82.45 21.10 2.37
CA PHE A 675 -82.36 20.86 3.81
C PHE A 675 -81.31 21.75 4.48
N THR A 676 -81.34 21.76 5.82
CA THR A 676 -80.32 22.37 6.68
C THR A 676 -79.88 21.31 7.68
N LYS A 677 -78.60 20.94 7.67
CA LYS A 677 -78.05 19.97 8.63
C LYS A 677 -78.15 20.53 10.06
N ALA A 678 -78.77 19.80 10.98
CA ALA A 678 -78.89 20.22 12.38
C ALA A 678 -77.67 19.78 13.22
N SER A 679 -77.71 20.14 14.50
CA SER A 679 -76.69 19.80 15.50
C SER A 679 -77.01 18.45 16.14
N GLY A 680 -76.52 17.38 15.53
CA GLY A 680 -76.73 16.00 15.97
C GLY A 680 -76.85 15.00 14.82
N ASP A 681 -77.08 15.49 13.60
CA ASP A 681 -77.24 14.68 12.38
C ASP A 681 -76.02 13.78 12.15
N THR A 682 -76.32 12.50 11.95
CA THR A 682 -75.35 11.42 11.68
C THR A 682 -75.37 10.99 10.21
N LYS A 683 -76.42 11.35 9.47
CA LYS A 683 -76.60 11.03 8.05
C LYS A 683 -77.46 12.10 7.36
N VAL A 684 -77.58 12.05 6.03
CA VAL A 684 -78.39 13.04 5.28
C VAL A 684 -79.87 12.83 5.54
N SER A 685 -80.35 11.59 5.58
CA SER A 685 -81.75 11.27 5.86
C SER A 685 -82.22 11.55 7.31
N ASP A 686 -81.37 12.15 8.16
CA ASP A 686 -81.82 12.73 9.45
C ASP A 686 -82.53 14.08 9.27
N SER A 687 -82.16 14.85 8.22
CA SER A 687 -82.69 16.21 7.96
C SER A 687 -83.22 16.44 6.54
N CYS A 688 -82.98 15.53 5.58
CA CYS A 688 -83.57 15.56 4.24
C CYS A 688 -84.56 14.39 4.06
N ASP A 689 -85.77 14.67 3.56
CA ASP A 689 -86.84 13.68 3.33
C ASP A 689 -87.02 13.30 1.84
N GLY A 690 -86.15 13.77 0.96
CA GLY A 690 -86.14 13.47 -0.48
C GLY A 690 -84.93 12.65 -0.92
N THR A 691 -85.01 12.06 -2.12
CA THR A 691 -83.96 11.19 -2.68
C THR A 691 -82.84 11.95 -3.41
N GLU A 692 -83.00 13.27 -3.61
CA GLU A 692 -82.01 14.15 -4.25
C GLU A 692 -81.98 15.47 -3.47
N CYS A 693 -80.97 15.61 -2.60
CA CYS A 693 -80.89 16.63 -1.56
C CYS A 693 -79.87 17.74 -1.90
N TYR A 694 -80.10 18.96 -1.40
CA TYR A 694 -79.07 19.99 -1.35
C TYR A 694 -79.12 20.84 -0.08
N MET A 695 -77.94 21.19 0.42
CA MET A 695 -77.75 22.18 1.48
C MET A 695 -76.98 23.37 0.91
N TYR A 696 -77.49 24.58 1.13
CA TYR A 696 -76.84 25.83 0.76
C TYR A 696 -76.54 26.67 2.01
N SER A 697 -75.33 27.21 2.11
CA SER A 697 -74.90 28.07 3.21
C SER A 697 -74.17 29.34 2.73
N THR A 698 -74.30 30.43 3.50
CA THR A 698 -73.41 31.61 3.40
C THR A 698 -72.24 31.56 4.39
N GLU A 699 -72.28 30.60 5.32
CA GLU A 699 -71.28 30.33 6.35
C GLU A 699 -70.63 28.95 6.11
N ASP A 700 -69.59 28.62 6.87
CA ASP A 700 -68.88 27.34 6.73
C ASP A 700 -69.78 26.11 6.94
N ILE A 701 -69.44 24.99 6.29
CA ILE A 701 -70.13 23.70 6.47
C ILE A 701 -69.17 22.70 7.11
N SER A 702 -69.50 22.23 8.31
CA SER A 702 -68.76 21.14 8.98
C SER A 702 -69.47 19.81 8.82
N ILE A 703 -68.79 18.84 8.22
CA ILE A 703 -69.20 17.43 8.11
C ILE A 703 -68.46 16.65 9.21
N PRO A 704 -69.17 16.11 10.21
CA PRO A 704 -68.53 15.41 11.34
C PRO A 704 -68.04 14.02 10.92
N SER A 705 -67.09 13.48 11.70
CA SER A 705 -66.61 12.10 11.50
C SER A 705 -67.75 11.09 11.66
N GLY A 706 -67.75 10.05 10.83
CA GLY A 706 -68.79 9.03 10.77
C GLY A 706 -70.09 9.45 10.05
N TYR A 707 -70.14 10.63 9.43
CA TYR A 707 -71.34 11.11 8.74
C TYR A 707 -71.68 10.28 7.49
N VAL A 708 -72.95 9.86 7.35
CA VAL A 708 -73.37 8.99 6.24
C VAL A 708 -74.09 9.77 5.13
N CYS A 709 -73.47 9.80 3.95
CA CYS A 709 -74.02 10.23 2.67
C CYS A 709 -74.98 9.18 2.10
N ASP A 710 -76.09 8.93 2.77
CA ASP A 710 -77.06 7.89 2.40
C ASP A 710 -77.98 8.27 1.23
N GLU A 711 -78.22 9.56 1.03
CA GLU A 711 -78.93 10.12 -0.14
C GLU A 711 -77.99 10.87 -1.10
N LYS A 712 -78.42 11.05 -2.36
CA LYS A 712 -77.70 11.88 -3.35
C LYS A 712 -77.68 13.33 -2.90
N THR A 713 -76.51 13.87 -2.56
CA THR A 713 -76.46 15.13 -1.80
C THR A 713 -75.44 16.13 -2.34
N LEU A 714 -75.89 17.38 -2.54
CA LEU A 714 -75.02 18.51 -2.86
C LEU A 714 -74.90 19.47 -1.65
N PHE A 715 -73.74 19.50 -1.02
CA PHE A 715 -73.36 20.55 -0.06
C PHE A 715 -72.67 21.68 -0.81
N ILE A 716 -73.14 22.92 -0.67
CA ILE A 716 -72.57 24.09 -1.37
C ILE A 716 -72.55 25.34 -0.47
N THR A 717 -71.41 26.00 -0.35
CA THR A 717 -71.25 27.19 0.53
C THR A 717 -70.45 28.33 -0.11
N GLU A 718 -70.81 29.57 0.22
CA GLU A 718 -70.00 30.76 -0.09
C GLU A 718 -68.70 30.88 0.74
N LYS A 719 -68.36 29.88 1.55
CA LYS A 719 -67.18 29.85 2.42
C LYS A 719 -66.42 28.53 2.27
N ASP A 720 -65.91 28.01 3.38
CA ASP A 720 -65.09 26.82 3.48
C ASP A 720 -65.95 25.60 3.90
N ILE A 721 -65.49 24.39 3.53
CA ILE A 721 -66.08 23.13 4.00
C ILE A 721 -65.03 22.40 4.83
N HIS A 722 -65.37 22.07 6.06
CA HIS A 722 -64.58 21.21 6.95
C HIS A 722 -65.13 19.80 6.90
N ILE A 723 -64.28 18.83 6.56
CA ILE A 723 -64.64 17.41 6.51
C ILE A 723 -63.72 16.67 7.48
N ASN A 724 -64.28 16.25 8.61
CA ASN A 724 -63.68 15.19 9.41
C ASN A 724 -63.96 13.84 8.71
N PRO A 725 -62.93 13.05 8.34
CA PRO A 725 -63.09 11.75 7.68
C PRO A 725 -63.89 10.69 8.48
N ASP A 726 -64.02 9.51 7.87
CA ASP A 726 -65.00 8.45 8.14
C ASP A 726 -66.40 8.71 7.53
N VAL A 727 -66.44 9.54 6.49
CA VAL A 727 -67.63 9.82 5.69
C VAL A 727 -67.89 8.65 4.73
N ASN A 728 -69.10 8.07 4.77
CA ASN A 728 -69.47 6.86 4.02
C ASN A 728 -70.81 7.02 3.28
N SER A 729 -71.06 6.29 2.19
CA SER A 729 -72.42 6.07 1.68
C SER A 729 -72.99 4.73 2.17
N ASN A 730 -74.32 4.64 2.19
CA ASN A 730 -74.99 3.34 2.22
C ASN A 730 -74.77 2.63 0.87
N GLY A 731 -74.52 1.32 0.90
CA GLY A 731 -73.97 0.58 -0.24
C GLY A 731 -74.97 0.26 -1.36
N SER A 732 -74.41 0.00 -2.55
CA SER A 732 -75.02 -0.51 -3.80
C SER A 732 -76.00 0.39 -4.58
N SER A 733 -76.16 1.66 -4.21
CA SER A 733 -76.78 2.69 -5.05
C SER A 733 -75.82 3.85 -5.36
N LEU A 734 -76.19 4.65 -6.38
CA LEU A 734 -75.64 5.97 -6.71
C LEU A 734 -75.94 7.02 -5.61
N SER A 735 -75.68 6.67 -4.34
CA SER A 735 -75.82 7.53 -3.16
C SER A 735 -74.45 8.05 -2.75
N GLY A 736 -74.33 9.35 -2.50
CA GLY A 736 -73.05 9.99 -2.19
C GLY A 736 -73.14 11.50 -2.11
N CYS A 737 -72.10 12.12 -1.55
CA CYS A 737 -72.01 13.57 -1.38
C CYS A 737 -71.09 14.22 -2.41
N ILE A 738 -71.52 15.38 -2.93
CA ILE A 738 -70.69 16.33 -3.64
C ILE A 738 -70.53 17.57 -2.75
N PHE A 739 -69.30 18.00 -2.53
CA PHE A 739 -68.94 19.14 -1.68
C PHE A 739 -68.40 20.27 -2.55
N VAL A 740 -69.04 21.45 -2.53
CA VAL A 740 -68.69 22.60 -3.37
C VAL A 740 -68.43 23.85 -2.51
N ALA A 741 -67.15 24.16 -2.29
CA ALA A 741 -66.70 25.34 -1.57
C ALA A 741 -66.39 26.50 -2.53
N LYS A 742 -66.73 27.73 -2.14
CA LYS A 742 -66.25 28.95 -2.80
C LYS A 742 -64.83 29.30 -2.36
N ASN A 743 -64.48 29.01 -1.12
CA ASN A 743 -63.13 29.10 -0.60
C ASN A 743 -62.47 27.71 -0.69
N ASN A 744 -62.13 27.10 0.45
CA ASN A 744 -61.38 25.86 0.54
C ASN A 744 -62.24 24.68 1.00
N ILE A 745 -61.74 23.47 0.78
CA ILE A 745 -62.18 22.28 1.51
C ILE A 745 -61.01 21.81 2.38
N TYR A 746 -61.23 21.79 3.69
CA TYR A 746 -60.31 21.21 4.66
C TYR A 746 -60.69 19.74 4.89
N VAL A 747 -59.74 18.84 4.66
CA VAL A 747 -59.82 17.45 5.08
C VAL A 747 -59.05 17.36 6.39
N ASP A 748 -59.83 17.48 7.47
CA ASP A 748 -59.37 17.52 8.86
C ASP A 748 -58.93 16.12 9.33
N ALA A 749 -58.58 15.96 10.62
CA ALA A 749 -58.32 14.64 11.21
C ALA A 749 -59.64 13.85 11.40
N GLY A 750 -59.60 12.53 11.15
CA GLY A 750 -60.72 11.61 11.42
C GLY A 750 -60.47 10.76 12.67
N THR A 751 -60.90 9.50 12.66
CA THR A 751 -60.65 8.58 13.77
C THR A 751 -59.33 7.85 13.56
N PHE A 752 -58.35 8.04 14.45
CA PHE A 752 -57.06 7.33 14.40
C PHE A 752 -57.23 5.80 14.36
N LYS A 753 -56.63 5.14 13.35
CA LYS A 753 -56.71 3.70 13.10
C LYS A 753 -55.35 3.00 13.11
N SER A 754 -54.27 3.67 12.74
CA SER A 754 -52.99 3.00 12.45
C SER A 754 -52.48 2.16 13.63
N THR A 755 -51.99 0.94 13.35
CA THR A 755 -51.66 -0.05 14.39
C THR A 755 -50.28 -0.67 14.18
N GLY A 756 -49.48 -0.68 15.26
CA GLY A 756 -48.15 -1.30 15.26
C GLY A 756 -47.22 -0.65 14.25
N SER A 757 -47.02 -1.30 13.12
CA SER A 757 -46.20 -0.85 11.98
C SER A 757 -47.00 -0.61 10.68
N LYS A 758 -48.34 -0.72 10.71
CA LYS A 758 -49.20 -0.42 9.55
C LYS A 758 -49.82 0.96 9.66
N VAL A 759 -49.52 1.82 8.68
CA VAL A 759 -50.33 3.01 8.36
C VAL A 759 -51.69 2.52 7.86
N LEU A 760 -52.76 3.02 8.46
CA LEU A 760 -54.13 2.88 7.97
C LEU A 760 -54.67 4.24 7.55
N TYR A 761 -55.84 4.24 6.91
CA TYR A 761 -56.35 5.41 6.19
C TYR A 761 -57.70 5.87 6.75
N ASP A 762 -57.79 7.17 7.04
CA ASP A 762 -59.04 7.93 7.09
C ASP A 762 -59.82 7.72 5.78
N TYR A 763 -61.16 7.64 5.82
CA TYR A 763 -61.95 7.30 4.63
C TYR A 763 -63.03 8.34 4.32
N ILE A 764 -63.18 8.71 3.04
CA ILE A 764 -64.21 9.64 2.56
C ILE A 764 -64.82 9.10 1.26
N GLU A 765 -66.12 8.83 1.26
CA GLU A 765 -66.90 8.68 0.02
C GLU A 765 -67.53 10.02 -0.39
N GLY A 766 -67.01 10.62 -1.46
CA GLY A 766 -67.53 11.88 -1.97
C GLY A 766 -66.64 12.58 -2.99
N TYR A 767 -67.20 13.57 -3.68
CA TYR A 767 -66.53 14.35 -4.72
C TYR A 767 -66.30 15.79 -4.24
N LEU A 768 -65.05 16.21 -4.12
CA LEU A 768 -64.62 17.48 -3.52
C LEU A 768 -64.31 18.52 -4.61
N ILE A 769 -64.92 19.70 -4.52
CA ILE A 769 -64.75 20.80 -5.48
C ILE A 769 -64.52 22.13 -4.72
N ALA A 770 -63.38 22.77 -4.92
CA ALA A 770 -63.05 24.08 -4.33
C ALA A 770 -62.71 25.12 -5.41
N ASP A 771 -63.29 26.32 -5.34
CA ASP A 771 -62.85 27.46 -6.18
C ASP A 771 -61.42 27.89 -5.81
N ASN A 772 -61.00 27.70 -4.54
CA ASN A 772 -59.63 27.95 -4.09
C ASN A 772 -58.79 26.68 -3.87
N GLN A 773 -58.75 26.09 -2.66
CA GLN A 773 -57.85 24.99 -2.31
C GLN A 773 -58.57 23.76 -1.73
N ILE A 774 -57.98 22.58 -1.90
CA ILE A 774 -58.25 21.40 -1.06
C ILE A 774 -57.02 21.18 -0.18
N VAL A 775 -57.20 21.20 1.14
CA VAL A 775 -56.12 21.16 2.13
C VAL A 775 -56.28 19.91 3.01
N PHE A 776 -55.35 18.97 2.88
CA PHE A 776 -55.26 17.81 3.76
C PHE A 776 -54.44 18.19 4.99
N THR A 777 -55.10 18.64 6.05
CA THR A 777 -54.45 19.20 7.25
C THR A 777 -53.65 18.14 8.03
N VAL A 778 -52.65 18.54 8.82
CA VAL A 778 -51.93 17.64 9.74
C VAL A 778 -52.92 16.86 10.62
N ALA A 779 -52.90 15.53 10.50
CA ALA A 779 -53.65 14.61 11.36
C ALA A 779 -52.70 13.93 12.38
N ASP A 780 -53.27 13.42 13.47
CA ASP A 780 -52.58 12.57 14.46
C ASP A 780 -51.26 13.12 15.02
N GLY A 781 -51.12 14.45 15.13
CA GLY A 781 -49.89 15.10 15.60
C GLY A 781 -49.41 14.64 17.00
N SER A 782 -50.29 14.08 17.82
CA SER A 782 -49.98 13.47 19.13
C SER A 782 -49.41 12.04 19.05
N HIS A 783 -49.41 11.42 17.88
CA HIS A 783 -48.95 10.05 17.64
C HIS A 783 -47.70 10.04 16.75
N LEU A 784 -46.80 9.06 16.99
CA LEU A 784 -45.59 8.87 16.16
C LEU A 784 -45.94 8.24 14.81
N LEU A 785 -46.88 7.31 14.82
CA LEU A 785 -47.55 6.73 13.65
C LEU A 785 -48.86 7.52 13.42
N ARG A 786 -49.20 7.82 12.17
CA ARG A 786 -50.30 8.71 11.77
C ARG A 786 -51.07 8.14 10.60
N ASP A 787 -52.34 8.52 10.46
CA ASP A 787 -53.19 8.00 9.39
C ASP A 787 -53.03 8.77 8.06
N GLY A 788 -52.93 8.02 6.96
CA GLY A 788 -53.17 8.54 5.62
C GLY A 788 -54.66 8.86 5.42
N VAL A 789 -55.06 9.30 4.23
CA VAL A 789 -56.49 9.46 3.89
C VAL A 789 -56.79 8.94 2.48
N GLU A 790 -57.84 8.13 2.36
CA GLU A 790 -58.37 7.57 1.13
C GLU A 790 -59.72 8.22 0.78
N ILE A 791 -59.79 8.86 -0.38
CA ILE A 791 -61.01 9.35 -1.01
C ILE A 791 -61.47 8.34 -2.06
N PHE A 792 -62.77 8.03 -2.03
CA PHE A 792 -63.50 7.32 -3.08
C PHE A 792 -64.45 8.34 -3.74
N GLY A 793 -64.10 8.78 -4.95
CA GLY A 793 -64.70 9.92 -5.64
C GLY A 793 -63.69 10.72 -6.46
N GLY A 794 -63.39 11.96 -6.05
CA GLY A 794 -62.47 12.85 -6.75
C GLY A 794 -62.20 14.16 -6.02
N ALA A 795 -61.16 14.88 -6.44
CA ALA A 795 -60.70 16.13 -5.82
C ALA A 795 -60.30 17.17 -6.89
N VAL A 796 -61.05 18.29 -6.95
CA VAL A 796 -60.89 19.35 -7.95
C VAL A 796 -60.72 20.70 -7.26
N ALA A 797 -59.55 21.32 -7.41
CA ALA A 797 -59.27 22.66 -6.90
C ALA A 797 -58.90 23.61 -8.04
N PHE A 798 -59.57 24.75 -8.15
CA PHE A 798 -59.37 25.69 -9.26
C PHE A 798 -58.28 26.75 -9.02
N GLY A 799 -58.08 27.18 -7.77
CA GLY A 799 -57.03 28.11 -7.35
C GLY A 799 -57.32 29.59 -7.67
N THR A 800 -57.51 30.43 -6.64
CA THR A 800 -57.82 31.86 -6.85
C THR A 800 -56.58 32.67 -7.26
N THR A 801 -55.45 32.57 -6.54
CA THR A 801 -54.19 33.24 -6.93
C THR A 801 -52.92 32.54 -6.46
N GLY A 802 -52.17 31.97 -7.41
CA GLY A 802 -50.70 31.83 -7.32
C GLY A 802 -50.14 30.86 -6.27
N GLY A 803 -50.98 30.02 -5.68
CA GLY A 803 -50.58 28.98 -4.72
C GLY A 803 -51.03 27.58 -5.15
N GLU A 804 -50.72 26.59 -4.30
CA GLU A 804 -51.12 25.20 -4.48
C GLU A 804 -52.65 25.06 -4.56
N GLY A 805 -53.19 24.37 -5.57
CA GLY A 805 -54.62 24.02 -5.59
C GLY A 805 -54.94 22.87 -4.62
N ILE A 806 -54.07 21.87 -4.55
CA ILE A 806 -54.14 20.77 -3.58
C ILE A 806 -52.89 20.85 -2.71
N SER A 807 -53.08 20.99 -1.39
CA SER A 807 -52.00 21.10 -0.40
C SER A 807 -52.05 19.91 0.55
N ILE A 808 -50.96 19.15 0.64
CA ILE A 808 -50.86 17.96 1.50
C ILE A 808 -49.98 18.29 2.70
N GLN A 809 -50.63 18.58 3.83
CA GLN A 809 -49.97 18.95 5.09
C GLN A 809 -49.92 17.76 6.06
N ARG A 810 -50.75 16.73 5.87
CA ARG A 810 -50.50 15.39 6.45
C ARG A 810 -49.07 14.95 6.12
N ASN A 811 -48.40 14.29 7.06
CA ASN A 811 -47.05 13.76 6.90
C ASN A 811 -46.93 12.47 7.72
N LEU A 812 -46.42 11.39 7.11
CA LEU A 812 -46.29 10.05 7.72
C LEU A 812 -44.87 9.78 8.29
N LYS A 813 -44.07 10.83 8.51
CA LYS A 813 -42.63 10.79 8.79
C LYS A 813 -41.90 9.85 7.82
N LEU A 814 -41.01 8.95 8.27
CA LEU A 814 -40.31 8.01 7.37
C LEU A 814 -41.24 7.07 6.60
N TYR A 815 -42.42 6.73 7.12
CA TYR A 815 -43.38 5.92 6.37
C TYR A 815 -43.89 6.63 5.10
N SER A 816 -43.64 7.94 4.93
CA SER A 816 -43.82 8.66 3.66
C SER A 816 -42.88 8.16 2.54
N GLN A 817 -41.87 7.33 2.82
CA GLN A 817 -41.12 6.63 1.76
C GLN A 817 -41.88 5.43 1.17
N ILE A 818 -42.71 4.76 1.97
CA ILE A 818 -43.33 3.46 1.61
C ILE A 818 -44.87 3.46 1.65
N ASN A 819 -45.50 4.59 1.99
CA ASN A 819 -46.95 4.80 2.00
C ASN A 819 -47.30 6.13 1.34
N PRO A 820 -48.31 6.18 0.43
CA PRO A 820 -48.91 7.44 0.02
C PRO A 820 -49.60 8.12 1.21
N THR A 821 -49.52 9.44 1.29
CA THR A 821 -50.19 10.22 2.34
C THR A 821 -51.68 10.43 2.03
N VAL A 822 -52.00 10.58 0.74
CA VAL A 822 -53.35 10.73 0.23
C VAL A 822 -53.56 9.72 -0.91
N VAL A 823 -54.71 9.07 -0.94
CA VAL A 823 -55.09 8.14 -2.02
C VAL A 823 -56.44 8.56 -2.57
N ILE A 824 -56.58 8.67 -3.89
CA ILE A 824 -57.83 9.13 -4.53
C ILE A 824 -58.25 8.12 -5.61
N THR A 825 -59.35 7.43 -5.35
CA THR A 825 -59.86 6.30 -6.16
C THR A 825 -61.21 6.64 -6.77
N TYR A 826 -61.51 6.12 -7.96
CA TYR A 826 -62.75 6.44 -8.66
C TYR A 826 -63.97 5.82 -7.97
N ASP A 827 -65.02 6.63 -7.78
CA ASP A 827 -66.34 6.10 -7.44
C ASP A 827 -66.94 5.42 -8.68
N ASN A 828 -67.35 4.17 -8.51
CA ASN A 828 -67.77 3.26 -9.59
C ASN A 828 -69.25 2.84 -9.51
N LYS A 829 -70.02 3.45 -8.60
CA LYS A 829 -71.43 3.14 -8.35
C LYS A 829 -72.35 3.68 -9.46
#